data_AF-A0A1Y1RTD5-F1
#
_entry.id   AF-A0A1Y1RTD5-F1
#
_cell.length_a   1.000
_cell.length_b   1.000
_cell.length_c   1.000
_cell.angle_alpha   90.00
_cell.angle_beta   90.00
_cell.angle_gamma   90.00
#
_symmetry.space_group_name_H-M   'P 1'
#
loop_
_entity.id
_entity.type
_entity.pdbx_description
1 polymer ?
#
loop_
_entity_poly.entity_id
_entity_poly.type
_entity_poly.pdbx_seq_one_letter_code
_entity_poly.pdbx_strand_id
1 'polypeptide(L)'
;MNMHHGQSIHGFRIESVSDLPEFRGRGISARHEATGLELFHLHNDDPENLFSFVFKTPPKDNSGVAHIVEHAVLAGSRRFPIKDPFLVLLKGSLNTFLNAMTYPDKTVYPGASTVPRDYYNLMTVYGDAVFFPLLRREIFLQEGVRLQPSEDGLELSGVVFNEMQGNYSSFESLVGEWSYRGLFPDSSYGYDSGGEPQAIRELSYEEFCRYHADYYHPSNCRIFLYGNIPTEEQLAFLQEQFLSSFDSPRQVDASISMEPDWDAPRTLTVNAPAGSGDEGGGENGASVLVSWRLRNVDDPEYLLAWEVLAEILLGNPGSPLYKALMDSRLGEDLSPSCGLDSELRDLVFSAGLRGMDPDRRESLEDTIFGLLKNLAAEGIPGEFREAALARIDFRHREIRGGVPFGLRLMGRALRGWLHGHRPETTMRYEEVIQSLKTRLQREPDYFSRLIREELLENTNRVVVTIRPDDQYYLHNEEDEKEWLSRKVSELGGEGVRKVTEEYRLMTSFQETPDSAEELAKVPCVSIEDLPREVKRYSLEDHLLNGRAGMVPVSLHETFCNGVVYLDLAIDVSGLEQDEYLLLPYFSKYLCNTGYPGVSYDRVATLLARHSGGFYSFLEASDRIDAPDDPALYLYFRIKALEAELPRTLEIISRLLNNGILDDRQRLKEELLELRNDMRSAVVSSGHSFASLRASRGFSGVLSLEELWRGIEQFLYINALSSDFDDSWKKLSRRMSALRKKLLTRERMLLNITADTGLLERIEPAVTEFFTAFPSGEKKKKRPLADALPVPRYQALLIPTTVNYAALAFPSSRLGDREHPYEDLLAHILKVESLWEKIRMQGGAYGAFASVNATEGVFAMASYRDPHTFRTFQAFRDSLAELKEGTDPLLLEKAVISVAGRELRPLAPGEEGMLAFRRRLYSISDDERQKKREIILSAGSEDIRRAAERLMSALDAHAKAVLVTSREGWKESAEIIPELASDYLNLPV
;
A
#
# COMPACT_ATOMS: atom_id res chain seq x y z
N MET A 1 22.40 27.84 -8.56
CA MET A 1 23.41 28.68 -7.86
C MET A 1 23.47 28.30 -6.37
N ASN A 2 24.52 28.68 -5.63
CA ASN A 2 24.53 28.52 -4.16
C ASN A 2 23.58 29.55 -3.53
N MET A 3 22.40 29.11 -3.10
CA MET A 3 21.43 29.92 -2.37
C MET A 3 21.95 30.24 -0.97
N HIS A 4 21.65 31.43 -0.46
CA HIS A 4 22.03 31.85 0.89
C HIS A 4 20.90 32.61 1.59
N HIS A 5 20.91 32.56 2.92
CA HIS A 5 19.94 33.25 3.77
C HIS A 5 19.82 34.74 3.39
N GLY A 6 18.57 35.21 3.25
CA GLY A 6 18.25 36.60 2.93
C GLY A 6 18.30 36.94 1.44
N GLN A 7 18.69 36.01 0.58
CA GLN A 7 18.66 36.22 -0.87
C GLN A 7 17.21 36.29 -1.37
N SER A 8 16.89 37.29 -2.19
CA SER A 8 15.61 37.37 -2.90
C SER A 8 15.75 36.87 -4.34
N ILE A 9 14.90 35.93 -4.75
CA ILE A 9 14.91 35.31 -6.08
C ILE A 9 13.46 35.02 -6.50
N HIS A 10 13.05 35.41 -7.70
CA HIS A 10 11.71 35.15 -8.26
C HIS A 10 10.54 35.48 -7.32
N GLY A 11 10.64 36.57 -6.53
CA GLY A 11 9.60 36.97 -5.57
C GLY A 11 9.64 36.25 -4.22
N PHE A 12 10.60 35.34 -4.01
CA PHE A 12 10.82 34.64 -2.75
C PHE A 12 12.06 35.16 -2.02
N ARG A 13 12.00 35.19 -0.70
CA ARG A 13 13.15 35.37 0.18
C ARG A 13 13.56 34.03 0.77
N ILE A 14 14.83 33.67 0.61
CA ILE A 14 15.38 32.46 1.25
C ILE A 14 15.53 32.70 2.75
N GLU A 15 14.79 31.95 3.55
CA GLU A 15 14.82 32.01 5.01
C GLU A 15 15.91 31.12 5.60
N SER A 16 16.23 30.00 4.95
CA SER A 16 17.33 29.14 5.38
C SER A 16 17.78 28.13 4.36
N VAL A 17 19.02 27.68 4.54
CA VAL A 17 19.60 26.53 3.86
C VAL A 17 20.25 25.65 4.94
N SER A 18 19.82 24.40 5.04
CA SER A 18 20.21 23.46 6.09
C SER A 18 20.67 22.15 5.46
N ASP A 19 21.87 21.66 5.81
CA ASP A 19 22.29 20.33 5.39
C ASP A 19 21.49 19.25 6.14
N LEU A 20 20.99 18.27 5.39
CA LEU A 20 20.23 17.12 5.89
C LEU A 20 20.90 15.83 5.37
N PRO A 21 22.05 15.43 5.98
CA PRO A 21 22.87 14.32 5.48
C PRO A 21 22.15 12.97 5.50
N GLU A 22 21.19 12.80 6.42
CA GLU A 22 20.30 11.64 6.55
C GLU A 22 19.50 11.35 5.26
N PHE A 23 19.28 12.37 4.43
CA PHE A 23 18.57 12.27 3.16
C PHE A 23 19.46 12.61 1.95
N ARG A 24 20.78 12.67 2.16
CA ARG A 24 21.77 13.14 1.17
C ARG A 24 21.34 14.44 0.47
N GLY A 25 20.74 15.35 1.23
CA GLY A 25 20.06 16.52 0.68
C GLY A 25 20.30 17.80 1.45
N ARG A 26 19.76 18.88 0.90
CA ARG A 26 19.74 20.21 1.52
C ARG A 26 18.30 20.69 1.63
N GLY A 27 17.88 21.06 2.83
CA GLY A 27 16.62 21.73 3.08
C GLY A 27 16.75 23.21 2.77
N ILE A 28 15.87 23.75 1.92
CA ILE A 28 15.84 25.16 1.54
C ILE A 28 14.45 25.71 1.87
N SER A 29 14.39 26.60 2.86
CA SER A 29 13.15 27.27 3.25
C SER A 29 13.09 28.64 2.59
N ALA A 30 11.95 28.96 1.98
CA ALA A 30 11.71 30.22 1.30
C ALA A 30 10.32 30.75 1.64
N ARG A 31 10.18 32.08 1.62
CA ARG A 31 8.89 32.75 1.79
C ARG A 31 8.62 33.68 0.62
N HIS A 32 7.45 33.56 0.02
CA HIS A 32 7.02 34.49 -1.04
C HIS A 32 6.73 35.86 -0.43
N GLU A 33 7.37 36.91 -0.95
CA GLU A 33 7.37 38.24 -0.33
C GLU A 33 6.00 38.93 -0.39
N ALA A 34 5.24 38.72 -1.47
CA ALA A 34 3.94 39.39 -1.64
C ALA A 34 2.78 38.67 -0.94
N THR A 35 2.80 37.35 -0.79
CA THR A 35 1.68 36.60 -0.20
C THR A 35 1.97 36.01 1.17
N GLY A 36 3.24 35.91 1.56
CA GLY A 36 3.65 35.24 2.79
C GLY A 36 3.62 33.70 2.72
N LEU A 37 3.33 33.12 1.54
CA LEU A 37 3.40 31.67 1.30
C LEU A 37 4.76 31.13 1.71
N GLU A 38 4.77 30.01 2.42
CA GLU A 38 6.02 29.33 2.79
C GLU A 38 6.25 28.12 1.91
N LEU A 39 7.52 27.89 1.61
CA LEU A 39 7.98 26.79 0.78
C LEU A 39 9.18 26.14 1.45
N PHE A 40 9.22 24.81 1.38
CA PHE A 40 10.36 24.03 1.78
C PHE A 40 10.73 23.05 0.68
N HIS A 41 11.96 23.12 0.20
CA HIS A 41 12.50 22.18 -0.77
C HIS A 41 13.57 21.31 -0.13
N LEU A 42 13.33 20.00 -0.09
CA LEU A 42 14.37 19.01 0.17
C LEU A 42 15.05 18.64 -1.16
N HIS A 43 16.12 19.36 -1.50
CA HIS A 43 16.86 19.14 -2.74
C HIS A 43 17.92 18.05 -2.56
N ASN A 44 17.86 16.99 -3.37
CA ASN A 44 18.82 15.87 -3.38
C ASN A 44 19.00 15.31 -4.81
N ASP A 45 19.67 14.18 -4.96
CA ASP A 45 19.93 13.56 -6.27
C ASP A 45 18.85 12.55 -6.71
N ASP A 46 17.70 12.48 -6.02
CA ASP A 46 16.61 11.57 -6.38
C ASP A 46 15.95 12.03 -7.70
N PRO A 47 15.88 11.16 -8.73
CA PRO A 47 15.20 11.50 -9.97
C PRO A 47 13.68 11.66 -9.83
N GLU A 48 13.05 11.07 -8.80
CA GLU A 48 11.64 11.30 -8.52
C GLU A 48 11.46 12.67 -7.87
N ASN A 49 10.76 13.56 -8.58
CA ASN A 49 10.43 14.88 -8.07
C ASN A 49 8.99 14.91 -7.59
N LEU A 50 8.74 15.53 -6.44
CA LEU A 50 7.42 15.67 -5.84
C LEU A 50 7.17 17.12 -5.44
N PHE A 51 5.97 17.62 -5.73
CA PHE A 51 5.44 18.83 -5.13
C PHE A 51 4.21 18.47 -4.30
N SER A 52 3.88 19.32 -3.33
CA SER A 52 2.58 19.29 -2.66
C SER A 52 2.13 20.69 -2.29
N PHE A 53 0.88 21.01 -2.62
CA PHE A 53 0.19 22.18 -2.05
C PHE A 53 -0.53 21.73 -0.79
N VAL A 54 -0.18 22.32 0.35
CA VAL A 54 -0.71 21.96 1.66
C VAL A 54 -1.44 23.16 2.24
N PHE A 55 -2.72 22.99 2.56
CA PHE A 55 -3.54 24.01 3.19
C PHE A 55 -3.92 23.56 4.60
N LYS A 56 -3.84 24.47 5.57
CA LYS A 56 -4.42 24.22 6.89
C LYS A 56 -5.93 24.41 6.80
N THR A 57 -6.69 23.36 7.11
CA THR A 57 -8.14 23.28 6.92
C THR A 57 -8.83 22.67 8.14
N PRO A 58 -8.61 23.22 9.37
CA PRO A 58 -9.27 22.71 10.56
C PRO A 58 -10.79 22.84 10.44
N PRO A 59 -11.56 21.75 10.64
CA PRO A 59 -13.02 21.80 10.57
C PRO A 59 -13.60 22.62 11.71
N LYS A 60 -14.77 23.22 11.46
CA LYS A 60 -15.56 23.99 12.44
C LYS A 60 -16.84 23.28 12.86
N ASP A 61 -17.21 22.22 12.15
CA ASP A 61 -18.38 21.39 12.30
C ASP A 61 -18.15 20.04 11.58
N ASN A 62 -19.14 19.16 11.60
CA ASN A 62 -19.08 17.84 10.96
C ASN A 62 -19.57 17.87 9.49
N SER A 63 -19.64 19.03 8.82
CA SER A 63 -20.27 19.11 7.50
C SER A 63 -19.45 18.45 6.38
N GLY A 64 -18.20 18.05 6.66
CA GLY A 64 -17.29 17.50 5.65
C GLY A 64 -16.85 18.51 4.57
N VAL A 65 -17.03 19.81 4.79
CA VAL A 65 -16.78 20.83 3.74
C VAL A 65 -15.33 20.83 3.24
N ALA A 66 -14.37 20.50 4.11
CA ALA A 66 -12.97 20.35 3.71
C ALA A 66 -12.78 19.23 2.68
N HIS A 67 -13.41 18.09 2.92
CA HIS A 67 -13.38 16.91 2.04
C HIS A 67 -14.10 17.16 0.71
N ILE A 68 -15.26 17.81 0.75
CA ILE A 68 -16.01 18.16 -0.47
C ILE A 68 -15.25 19.18 -1.33
N VAL A 69 -14.62 20.18 -0.71
CA VAL A 69 -13.74 21.12 -1.43
C VAL A 69 -12.53 20.40 -2.00
N GLU A 70 -11.97 19.42 -1.30
CA GLU A 70 -10.86 18.61 -1.81
C GLU A 70 -11.18 17.94 -3.15
N HIS A 71 -12.32 17.26 -3.24
CA HIS A 71 -12.82 16.69 -4.49
C HIS A 71 -13.11 17.77 -5.54
N ALA A 72 -13.86 18.80 -5.16
CA ALA A 72 -14.43 19.73 -6.12
C ALA A 72 -13.41 20.68 -6.77
N VAL A 73 -12.30 21.02 -6.10
CA VAL A 73 -11.26 21.86 -6.73
C VAL A 73 -10.58 21.18 -7.91
N LEU A 74 -10.57 19.84 -7.93
CA LEU A 74 -9.98 19.04 -9.01
C LEU A 74 -10.91 18.92 -10.22
N ALA A 75 -12.18 19.33 -10.10
CA ALA A 75 -13.21 19.26 -11.13
C ALA A 75 -13.36 20.57 -11.92
N GLY A 76 -12.22 21.04 -12.45
CA GLY A 76 -12.17 22.17 -13.38
C GLY A 76 -11.72 23.49 -12.74
N SER A 77 -10.85 24.19 -13.46
CA SER A 77 -10.23 25.43 -13.02
C SER A 77 -10.27 26.49 -14.13
N ARG A 78 -9.80 27.70 -13.82
CA ARG A 78 -9.80 28.83 -14.76
C ARG A 78 -9.09 28.53 -16.08
N ARG A 79 -7.94 27.82 -16.05
CA ARG A 79 -7.17 27.43 -17.24
C ARG A 79 -7.66 26.14 -17.88
N PHE A 80 -8.25 25.25 -17.09
CA PHE A 80 -8.70 23.93 -17.51
C PHE A 80 -10.20 23.77 -17.19
N PRO A 81 -11.10 24.46 -17.92
CA PRO A 81 -12.51 24.56 -17.56
C PRO A 81 -13.34 23.36 -18.04
N ILE A 82 -12.75 22.17 -18.06
CA ILE A 82 -13.42 20.90 -18.33
C ILE A 82 -13.96 20.29 -17.03
N LYS A 83 -14.79 19.24 -17.15
CA LYS A 83 -15.43 18.60 -15.99
C LYS A 83 -14.46 17.91 -15.06
N ASP A 84 -13.43 17.25 -15.61
CA ASP A 84 -12.49 16.46 -14.82
C ASP A 84 -11.05 16.50 -15.40
N PRO A 85 -10.30 17.61 -15.19
CA PRO A 85 -8.88 17.69 -15.53
C PRO A 85 -8.01 16.64 -14.84
N PHE A 86 -8.36 16.26 -13.61
CA PHE A 86 -7.61 15.27 -12.84
C PHE A 86 -7.61 13.90 -13.52
N LEU A 87 -8.75 13.43 -14.02
CA LEU A 87 -8.85 12.18 -14.76
C LEU A 87 -8.11 12.24 -16.11
N VAL A 88 -8.11 13.40 -16.79
CA VAL A 88 -7.32 13.58 -18.02
C VAL A 88 -5.83 13.47 -17.72
N LEU A 89 -5.36 14.11 -16.64
CA LEU A 89 -3.98 13.97 -16.18
C LEU A 89 -3.64 12.52 -15.82
N LEU A 90 -4.50 11.83 -15.07
CA LEU A 90 -4.27 10.45 -14.66
C LEU A 90 -4.05 9.52 -15.86
N LYS A 91 -4.75 9.78 -16.97
CA LYS A 91 -4.64 9.03 -18.24
C LYS A 91 -3.52 9.50 -19.17
N GLY A 92 -3.04 10.74 -19.00
CA GLY A 92 -2.13 11.42 -19.93
C GLY A 92 -0.77 11.80 -19.36
N SER A 93 -0.44 11.32 -18.15
CA SER A 93 0.81 11.61 -17.43
C SER A 93 1.67 10.37 -17.19
N LEU A 94 2.91 10.60 -16.79
CA LEU A 94 3.87 9.60 -16.31
C LEU A 94 4.03 9.68 -14.79
N ASN A 95 2.95 10.08 -14.11
CA ASN A 95 2.97 10.28 -12.66
C ASN A 95 3.42 9.00 -11.96
N THR A 96 4.26 9.17 -10.95
CA THR A 96 4.57 8.11 -9.99
C THR A 96 3.64 8.17 -8.79
N PHE A 97 3.01 9.33 -8.57
CA PHE A 97 1.94 9.55 -7.62
C PHE A 97 1.07 10.73 -8.05
N LEU A 98 -0.24 10.57 -7.90
CA LEU A 98 -1.22 11.61 -8.16
C LEU A 98 -2.40 11.37 -7.22
N ASN A 99 -2.57 12.23 -6.22
CA ASN A 99 -3.69 12.11 -5.29
C ASN A 99 -3.96 13.42 -4.55
N ALA A 100 -5.06 13.46 -3.82
CA ALA A 100 -5.35 14.46 -2.81
C ALA A 100 -5.90 13.78 -1.56
N MET A 101 -5.70 14.40 -0.39
CA MET A 101 -6.06 13.81 0.89
C MET A 101 -6.52 14.89 1.87
N THR A 102 -7.63 14.62 2.55
CA THR A 102 -8.14 15.42 3.66
C THR A 102 -7.82 14.74 4.99
N TYR A 103 -7.08 15.43 5.85
CA TYR A 103 -6.75 15.04 7.22
C TYR A 103 -7.59 15.86 8.20
N PRO A 104 -7.58 15.53 9.51
CA PRO A 104 -8.34 16.27 10.52
C PRO A 104 -8.05 17.78 10.62
N ASP A 105 -6.93 18.27 10.09
CA ASP A 105 -6.55 19.70 10.17
C ASP A 105 -5.90 20.29 8.91
N LYS A 106 -5.79 19.50 7.84
CA LYS A 106 -5.06 19.89 6.63
C LYS A 106 -5.59 19.16 5.41
N THR A 107 -5.46 19.81 4.26
CA THR A 107 -5.76 19.21 2.96
C THR A 107 -4.50 19.32 2.11
N VAL A 108 -4.08 18.21 1.50
CA VAL A 108 -2.82 18.12 0.75
C VAL A 108 -3.07 17.64 -0.66
N TYR A 109 -2.38 18.26 -1.63
CA TYR A 109 -2.48 17.95 -3.05
C TYR A 109 -1.10 17.64 -3.63
N PRO A 110 -0.57 16.43 -3.38
CA PRO A 110 0.73 15.98 -3.90
C PRO A 110 0.67 15.40 -5.32
N GLY A 111 1.68 15.74 -6.12
CA GLY A 111 1.97 15.10 -7.41
C GLY A 111 3.45 14.78 -7.52
N ALA A 112 3.78 13.63 -8.12
CA ALA A 112 5.16 13.19 -8.33
C ALA A 112 5.39 12.59 -9.70
N SER A 113 6.59 12.81 -10.25
CA SER A 113 7.03 12.25 -11.52
C SER A 113 8.54 12.17 -11.60
N THR A 114 9.05 11.21 -12.36
CA THR A 114 10.48 11.12 -12.72
C THR A 114 10.81 11.87 -14.02
N VAL A 115 9.79 12.38 -14.73
CA VAL A 115 9.95 13.13 -15.98
C VAL A 115 9.68 14.61 -15.72
N PRO A 116 10.67 15.51 -15.86
CA PRO A 116 10.51 16.92 -15.50
C PRO A 116 9.35 17.64 -16.21
N ARG A 117 9.10 17.33 -17.49
CA ARG A 117 7.97 17.92 -18.21
C ARG A 117 6.63 17.49 -17.62
N ASP A 118 6.51 16.21 -17.30
CA ASP A 118 5.32 15.66 -16.66
C ASP A 118 5.13 16.26 -15.27
N TYR A 119 6.19 16.36 -14.46
CA TYR A 119 6.19 17.05 -13.18
C TYR A 119 5.58 18.45 -13.26
N TYR A 120 6.04 19.28 -14.20
CA TYR A 120 5.50 20.63 -14.39
C TYR A 120 4.08 20.62 -14.99
N ASN A 121 3.71 19.65 -15.83
CA ASN A 121 2.33 19.48 -16.31
C ASN A 121 1.37 19.23 -15.12
N LEU A 122 1.72 18.27 -14.26
CA LEU A 122 0.97 17.96 -13.03
C LEU A 122 0.85 19.19 -12.14
N MET A 123 1.97 19.88 -11.88
CA MET A 123 2.01 21.08 -11.03
C MET A 123 1.19 22.23 -11.62
N THR A 124 1.14 22.35 -12.95
CA THR A 124 0.33 23.35 -13.66
C THR A 124 -1.16 23.16 -13.37
N VAL A 125 -1.66 21.93 -13.54
CA VAL A 125 -3.08 21.64 -13.34
C VAL A 125 -3.44 21.69 -11.86
N TYR A 126 -2.62 21.13 -10.97
CA TYR A 126 -2.84 21.18 -9.52
C TYR A 126 -2.84 22.60 -8.99
N GLY A 127 -1.85 23.41 -9.35
CA GLY A 127 -1.76 24.79 -8.91
C GLY A 127 -2.95 25.62 -9.37
N ASP A 128 -3.42 25.43 -10.61
CA ASP A 128 -4.61 26.13 -11.10
C ASP A 128 -5.90 25.62 -10.45
N ALA A 129 -6.00 24.32 -10.18
CA ALA A 129 -7.10 23.69 -9.45
C ALA A 129 -7.24 24.26 -8.03
N VAL A 130 -6.16 24.28 -7.25
CA VAL A 130 -6.26 24.71 -5.84
C VAL A 130 -6.42 26.23 -5.68
N PHE A 131 -5.77 27.04 -6.53
CA PHE A 131 -5.82 28.51 -6.40
C PHE A 131 -6.95 29.16 -7.20
N PHE A 132 -7.36 28.57 -8.32
CA PHE A 132 -8.35 29.15 -9.24
C PHE A 132 -9.42 28.13 -9.70
N PRO A 133 -10.06 27.37 -8.79
CA PRO A 133 -11.11 26.43 -9.14
C PRO A 133 -12.35 27.16 -9.65
N LEU A 134 -13.17 26.47 -10.46
CA LEU A 134 -14.44 27.02 -10.91
C LEU A 134 -15.57 26.86 -9.86
N LEU A 135 -15.45 25.87 -8.98
CA LEU A 135 -16.41 25.57 -7.92
C LEU A 135 -17.86 25.55 -8.42
N ARG A 136 -18.13 24.93 -9.58
CA ARG A 136 -19.45 24.98 -10.22
C ARG A 136 -20.52 24.35 -9.33
N ARG A 137 -21.75 24.83 -9.44
CA ARG A 137 -22.88 24.31 -8.66
C ARG A 137 -23.18 22.85 -8.98
N GLU A 138 -23.06 22.45 -10.24
CA GLU A 138 -23.25 21.07 -10.69
C GLU A 138 -22.19 20.13 -10.08
N ILE A 139 -20.96 20.62 -9.89
CA ILE A 139 -19.89 19.85 -9.24
C ILE A 139 -20.15 19.71 -7.74
N PHE A 140 -20.61 20.76 -7.06
CA PHE A 140 -21.01 20.65 -5.66
C PHE A 140 -22.11 19.61 -5.44
N LEU A 141 -23.12 19.58 -6.32
CA LEU A 141 -24.22 18.60 -6.24
C LEU A 141 -23.77 17.16 -6.57
N GLN A 142 -22.74 17.02 -7.42
CA GLN A 142 -22.14 15.74 -7.75
C GLN A 142 -21.26 15.24 -6.60
N GLU A 143 -20.23 16.01 -6.25
CA GLU A 143 -19.17 15.60 -5.33
C GLU A 143 -19.60 15.69 -3.86
N GLY A 144 -20.40 16.70 -3.50
CA GLY A 144 -20.87 16.92 -2.14
C GLY A 144 -22.14 16.15 -1.82
N VAL A 145 -23.27 16.86 -1.85
CA VAL A 145 -24.60 16.31 -1.56
C VAL A 145 -25.68 17.02 -2.36
N ARG A 146 -26.72 16.27 -2.74
CA ARG A 146 -27.91 16.79 -3.42
C ARG A 146 -29.15 16.00 -3.02
N LEU A 147 -30.31 16.61 -3.28
CA LEU A 147 -31.58 15.90 -3.43
C LEU A 147 -31.80 15.57 -4.90
N GLN A 148 -32.27 14.36 -5.19
CA GLN A 148 -32.64 13.95 -6.55
C GLN A 148 -33.98 13.22 -6.59
N PRO A 149 -34.70 13.23 -7.74
CA PRO A 149 -35.91 12.43 -7.91
C PRO A 149 -35.64 10.93 -7.89
N SER A 150 -36.50 10.16 -7.21
CA SER A 150 -36.53 8.70 -7.17
C SER A 150 -37.95 8.15 -7.42
N GLU A 151 -38.12 6.83 -7.48
CA GLU A 151 -39.45 6.21 -7.67
C GLU A 151 -40.44 6.59 -6.57
N ASP A 152 -39.96 6.74 -5.33
CA ASP A 152 -40.75 7.03 -4.13
C ASP A 152 -40.77 8.52 -3.73
N GLY A 153 -40.16 9.42 -4.53
CA GLY A 153 -40.17 10.85 -4.29
C GLY A 153 -38.81 11.53 -4.50
N LEU A 154 -38.22 12.05 -3.43
CA LEU A 154 -36.86 12.60 -3.42
C LEU A 154 -35.97 11.74 -2.51
N GLU A 155 -34.71 11.59 -2.89
CA GLU A 155 -33.66 10.92 -2.11
C GLU A 155 -32.37 11.75 -2.04
N LEU A 156 -31.50 11.45 -1.08
CA LEU A 156 -30.17 12.05 -0.95
C LEU A 156 -29.14 11.28 -1.78
N SER A 157 -28.17 12.00 -2.37
CA SER A 157 -27.05 11.39 -3.08
C SER A 157 -25.87 12.36 -3.19
N GLY A 158 -24.67 11.86 -3.39
CA GLY A 158 -23.44 12.64 -3.58
C GLY A 158 -22.20 11.77 -3.39
N VAL A 159 -21.07 12.08 -4.02
CA VAL A 159 -19.85 11.24 -3.93
C VAL A 159 -19.38 11.14 -2.48
N VAL A 160 -19.05 12.28 -1.85
CA VAL A 160 -18.57 12.34 -0.47
C VAL A 160 -19.67 11.92 0.52
N PHE A 161 -20.93 12.30 0.27
CA PHE A 161 -22.04 11.83 1.12
C PHE A 161 -22.13 10.30 1.15
N ASN A 162 -22.09 9.63 0.00
CA ASN A 162 -22.15 8.17 -0.10
C ASN A 162 -20.87 7.51 0.45
N GLU A 163 -19.71 8.11 0.21
CA GLU A 163 -18.43 7.65 0.78
C GLU A 163 -18.48 7.65 2.30
N MET A 164 -18.93 8.76 2.90
CA MET A 164 -19.04 8.87 4.35
C MET A 164 -20.16 7.99 4.90
N GLN A 165 -21.28 7.76 4.18
CA GLN A 165 -22.23 6.71 4.56
C GLN A 165 -21.56 5.32 4.61
N GLY A 166 -20.71 5.01 3.63
CA GLY A 166 -19.88 3.81 3.63
C GLY A 166 -18.93 3.76 4.83
N ASN A 167 -18.23 4.85 5.13
CA ASN A 167 -17.32 4.93 6.28
C ASN A 167 -18.05 4.75 7.62
N TYR A 168 -19.23 5.35 7.80
CA TYR A 168 -20.08 5.20 8.99
C TYR A 168 -20.82 3.86 9.04
N SER A 169 -20.77 3.07 7.97
CA SER A 169 -21.23 1.67 7.94
C SER A 169 -20.15 0.68 8.38
N SER A 170 -18.90 1.13 8.53
CA SER A 170 -17.77 0.32 8.99
C SER A 170 -17.57 0.49 10.49
N PHE A 171 -17.69 -0.62 11.22
CA PHE A 171 -17.44 -0.64 12.66
C PHE A 171 -16.00 -0.18 12.99
N GLU A 172 -15.00 -0.68 12.25
CA GLU A 172 -13.59 -0.35 12.49
C GLU A 172 -13.26 1.11 12.17
N SER A 173 -13.95 1.71 11.19
CA SER A 173 -13.82 3.15 10.90
C SER A 173 -14.28 4.01 12.08
N LEU A 174 -15.42 3.68 12.69
CA LEU A 174 -15.92 4.38 13.87
C LEU A 174 -15.00 4.17 15.09
N VAL A 175 -14.39 3.00 15.22
CA VAL A 175 -13.36 2.74 16.25
C VAL A 175 -12.17 3.68 16.07
N GLY A 176 -11.64 3.81 14.84
CA GLY A 176 -10.58 4.74 14.50
C GLY A 176 -10.91 6.18 14.88
N GLU A 177 -12.06 6.64 14.39
CA GLU A 177 -12.52 8.02 14.54
C GLU A 177 -12.73 8.43 16.01
N TRP A 178 -13.43 7.59 16.78
CA TRP A 178 -13.71 7.89 18.19
C TRP A 178 -12.53 7.63 19.12
N SER A 179 -11.50 6.91 18.68
CA SER A 179 -10.28 6.70 19.48
C SER A 179 -9.54 8.00 19.81
N TYR A 180 -9.64 9.03 18.95
CA TYR A 180 -9.06 10.34 19.21
C TYR A 180 -10.12 11.42 19.44
N ARG A 181 -11.25 11.44 18.72
CA ARG A 181 -12.28 12.51 18.89
C ARG A 181 -12.77 12.66 20.32
N GLY A 182 -12.89 11.55 21.05
CA GLY A 182 -13.26 11.56 22.46
C GLY A 182 -12.31 12.38 23.35
N LEU A 183 -11.05 12.61 22.92
CA LEU A 183 -10.03 13.40 23.60
C LEU A 183 -10.07 14.90 23.29
N PHE A 184 -10.79 15.31 22.23
CA PHE A 184 -10.73 16.67 21.69
C PHE A 184 -12.09 17.38 21.53
N PRO A 185 -13.01 17.31 22.50
CA PRO A 185 -14.37 17.84 22.35
C PRO A 185 -14.45 19.36 22.15
N ASP A 186 -13.45 20.14 22.59
CA ASP A 186 -13.46 21.60 22.55
C ASP A 186 -12.51 22.18 21.45
N SER A 187 -11.94 21.34 20.59
CA SER A 187 -11.05 21.73 19.49
C SER A 187 -11.55 21.21 18.13
N SER A 188 -10.87 21.58 17.04
CA SER A 188 -11.26 21.14 15.70
C SER A 188 -11.19 19.62 15.52
N TYR A 189 -10.35 18.93 16.30
CA TYR A 189 -10.26 17.47 16.27
C TYR A 189 -11.43 16.76 16.94
N GLY A 190 -12.39 17.48 17.51
CA GLY A 190 -13.67 16.90 17.96
C GLY A 190 -14.67 16.67 16.82
N TYR A 191 -14.42 17.29 15.66
CA TYR A 191 -15.24 17.16 14.47
C TYR A 191 -14.64 16.16 13.46
N ASP A 192 -15.51 15.56 12.66
CA ASP A 192 -15.12 14.75 11.50
C ASP A 192 -14.85 15.66 10.28
N SER A 193 -13.59 15.74 9.85
CA SER A 193 -13.20 16.51 8.65
C SER A 193 -13.72 15.90 7.35
N GLY A 194 -13.95 14.59 7.31
CA GLY A 194 -14.57 13.87 6.19
C GLY A 194 -16.08 14.10 6.15
N GLY A 195 -16.70 14.22 7.32
CA GLY A 195 -18.06 14.68 7.55
C GLY A 195 -19.02 13.58 8.02
N GLU A 196 -19.90 13.93 8.96
CA GLU A 196 -21.00 13.06 9.38
C GLU A 196 -22.14 13.14 8.35
N PRO A 197 -22.70 12.02 7.86
CA PRO A 197 -23.77 12.04 6.87
C PRO A 197 -24.95 12.97 7.24
N GLN A 198 -25.32 13.04 8.52
CA GLN A 198 -26.39 13.91 9.01
C GLN A 198 -26.06 15.41 8.95
N ALA A 199 -24.77 15.77 8.97
CA ALA A 199 -24.30 17.16 8.86
C ALA A 199 -23.98 17.52 7.40
N ILE A 200 -23.44 16.58 6.62
CA ILE A 200 -23.18 16.77 5.18
C ILE A 200 -24.46 17.20 4.46
N ARG A 201 -25.61 16.55 4.73
CA ARG A 201 -26.91 16.86 4.08
C ARG A 201 -27.44 18.28 4.32
N GLU A 202 -26.86 19.04 5.26
CA GLU A 202 -27.23 20.43 5.55
C GLU A 202 -26.29 21.45 4.88
N LEU A 203 -25.14 21.03 4.33
CA LEU A 203 -24.16 21.93 3.74
C LEU A 203 -24.74 22.68 2.55
N SER A 204 -24.63 24.01 2.55
CA SER A 204 -25.02 24.85 1.42
C SER A 204 -23.89 25.07 0.42
N TYR A 205 -24.25 25.34 -0.83
CA TYR A 205 -23.29 25.71 -1.88
C TYR A 205 -22.52 26.99 -1.52
N GLU A 206 -23.18 27.95 -0.88
CA GLU A 206 -22.57 29.21 -0.46
C GLU A 206 -21.52 28.99 0.64
N GLU A 207 -21.78 28.08 1.59
CA GLU A 207 -20.80 27.67 2.61
C GLU A 207 -19.61 26.96 1.98
N PHE A 208 -19.86 26.05 1.05
CA PHE A 208 -18.83 25.37 0.26
C PHE A 208 -17.92 26.36 -0.48
N CYS A 209 -18.49 27.32 -1.23
CA CYS A 209 -17.69 28.34 -1.92
C CYS A 209 -16.93 29.26 -0.96
N ARG A 210 -17.57 29.67 0.14
CA ARG A 210 -16.95 30.51 1.16
C ARG A 210 -15.77 29.81 1.83
N TYR A 211 -15.89 28.51 2.08
CA TYR A 211 -14.82 27.72 2.68
C TYR A 211 -13.53 27.78 1.84
N HIS A 212 -13.63 27.53 0.53
CA HIS A 212 -12.48 27.69 -0.37
C HIS A 212 -11.91 29.12 -0.30
N ALA A 213 -12.78 30.13 -0.42
CA ALA A 213 -12.37 31.53 -0.41
C ALA A 213 -11.66 31.94 0.90
N ASP A 214 -11.99 31.32 2.03
CA ASP A 214 -11.39 31.60 3.33
C ASP A 214 -10.06 30.86 3.55
N TYR A 215 -9.96 29.60 3.12
CA TYR A 215 -8.80 28.73 3.45
C TYR A 215 -7.75 28.60 2.33
N TYR A 216 -8.09 28.80 1.05
CA TYR A 216 -7.21 28.48 -0.09
C TYR A 216 -6.40 29.68 -0.61
N HIS A 217 -6.27 30.75 0.18
CA HIS A 217 -5.35 31.84 -0.15
C HIS A 217 -3.88 31.40 0.00
N PRO A 218 -2.94 31.82 -0.87
CA PRO A 218 -1.53 31.44 -0.77
C PRO A 218 -0.87 31.71 0.59
N SER A 219 -1.36 32.69 1.37
CA SER A 219 -0.88 32.95 2.74
C SER A 219 -1.06 31.78 3.71
N ASN A 220 -2.06 30.93 3.47
CA ASN A 220 -2.33 29.70 4.23
C ASN A 220 -1.72 28.45 3.57
N CYS A 221 -1.15 28.59 2.38
CA CYS A 221 -0.53 27.49 1.67
C CYS A 221 0.91 27.26 2.17
N ARG A 222 1.29 25.99 2.24
CA ARG A 222 2.65 25.50 2.41
C ARG A 222 2.99 24.65 1.19
N ILE A 223 4.11 24.92 0.54
CA ILE A 223 4.56 24.15 -0.63
C ILE A 223 5.76 23.29 -0.24
N PHE A 224 5.56 21.98 -0.22
CA PHE A 224 6.67 21.04 -0.06
C PHE A 224 7.18 20.60 -1.43
N LEU A 225 8.49 20.67 -1.65
CA LEU A 225 9.16 20.21 -2.84
C LEU A 225 10.23 19.16 -2.48
N TYR A 226 10.44 18.20 -3.37
CA TYR A 226 11.42 17.12 -3.22
C TYR A 226 12.01 16.73 -4.57
N GLY A 227 13.29 16.35 -4.58
CA GLY A 227 13.97 15.74 -5.72
C GLY A 227 15.16 16.57 -6.23
N ASN A 228 15.51 16.34 -7.49
CA ASN A 228 16.71 16.88 -8.13
C ASN A 228 16.49 18.08 -9.06
N ILE A 229 15.25 18.53 -9.28
CA ILE A 229 14.98 19.73 -10.07
C ILE A 229 15.48 20.95 -9.29
N PRO A 230 16.33 21.82 -9.87
CA PRO A 230 16.89 22.96 -9.15
C PRO A 230 15.82 23.87 -8.54
N THR A 231 16.00 24.24 -7.26
CA THR A 231 15.05 25.09 -6.52
C THR A 231 14.70 26.38 -7.26
N GLU A 232 15.69 27.03 -7.88
CA GLU A 232 15.53 28.31 -8.59
C GLU A 232 14.51 28.20 -9.74
N GLU A 233 14.53 27.08 -10.49
CA GLU A 233 13.60 26.81 -11.58
C GLU A 233 12.16 26.64 -11.06
N GLN A 234 12.00 25.94 -9.93
CA GLN A 234 10.70 25.72 -9.31
C GLN A 234 10.11 27.01 -8.72
N LEU A 235 10.94 27.87 -8.12
CA LEU A 235 10.53 29.19 -7.63
C LEU A 235 10.09 30.09 -8.79
N ALA A 236 10.84 30.11 -9.90
CA ALA A 236 10.47 30.85 -11.11
C ALA A 236 9.11 30.37 -11.64
N PHE A 237 8.94 29.06 -11.77
CA PHE A 237 7.70 28.45 -12.23
C PHE A 237 6.50 28.84 -11.36
N LEU A 238 6.61 28.70 -10.04
CA LEU A 238 5.55 29.07 -9.09
C LEU A 238 5.16 30.55 -9.21
N GLN A 239 6.16 31.42 -9.34
CA GLN A 239 5.95 32.85 -9.49
C GLN A 239 5.20 33.19 -10.77
N GLU A 240 5.65 32.65 -11.89
CA GLU A 240 5.11 32.93 -13.22
C GLU A 240 3.72 32.33 -13.42
N GLN A 241 3.49 31.11 -12.93
CA GLN A 241 2.24 30.40 -13.20
C GLN A 241 1.10 30.79 -12.25
N PHE A 242 1.39 31.13 -10.99
CA PHE A 242 0.35 31.28 -9.97
C PHE A 242 0.51 32.54 -9.10
N LEU A 243 1.66 32.71 -8.44
CA LEU A 243 1.78 33.64 -7.31
C LEU A 243 1.79 35.12 -7.73
N SER A 244 2.17 35.41 -8.97
CA SER A 244 2.06 36.76 -9.57
C SER A 244 0.61 37.26 -9.71
N SER A 245 -0.40 36.39 -9.56
CA SER A 245 -1.82 36.78 -9.56
C SER A 245 -2.31 37.32 -8.20
N PHE A 246 -1.45 37.40 -7.18
CA PHE A 246 -1.81 37.81 -5.82
C PHE A 246 -0.97 39.00 -5.36
N ASP A 247 -1.64 40.08 -4.95
CA ASP A 247 -0.98 41.37 -4.69
C ASP A 247 -0.61 41.60 -3.22
N SER A 248 -1.20 40.86 -2.27
CA SER A 248 -0.99 41.09 -0.83
C SER A 248 -1.28 39.85 0.02
N PRO A 249 -0.70 39.74 1.23
CA PRO A 249 -1.01 38.66 2.14
C PRO A 249 -2.41 38.85 2.72
N ARG A 250 -3.10 37.74 3.02
CA ARG A 250 -4.37 37.72 3.74
C ARG A 250 -4.20 36.99 5.07
N GLN A 251 -4.81 37.53 6.13
CA GLN A 251 -4.93 36.80 7.38
C GLN A 251 -5.96 35.68 7.21
N VAL A 252 -5.52 34.44 7.39
CA VAL A 252 -6.37 33.25 7.36
C VAL A 252 -6.40 32.64 8.76
N ASP A 253 -7.59 32.44 9.30
CA ASP A 253 -7.79 31.83 10.61
C ASP A 253 -7.82 30.31 10.51
N ALA A 254 -6.62 29.73 10.48
CA ALA A 254 -6.41 28.28 10.41
C ALA A 254 -5.59 27.75 11.60
N SER A 255 -5.56 28.47 12.72
CA SER A 255 -4.93 27.95 13.94
C SER A 255 -5.80 26.88 14.59
N ILE A 256 -5.15 25.82 15.09
CA ILE A 256 -5.80 24.75 15.85
C ILE A 256 -5.74 25.15 17.32
N SER A 257 -6.91 25.37 17.93
CA SER A 257 -7.02 25.66 19.36
C SER A 257 -6.47 24.49 20.19
N MET A 258 -5.80 24.79 21.30
CA MET A 258 -5.40 23.74 22.25
C MET A 258 -6.63 23.26 23.00
N GLU A 259 -6.77 21.95 23.11
CA GLU A 259 -7.78 21.35 23.96
C GLU A 259 -7.44 21.62 25.44
N PRO A 260 -8.40 22.06 26.27
CA PRO A 260 -8.17 22.27 27.69
C PRO A 260 -7.72 20.99 28.41
N ASP A 261 -6.92 21.13 29.47
CA ASP A 261 -6.65 20.02 30.38
C ASP A 261 -7.91 19.66 31.19
N TRP A 262 -8.12 18.37 31.44
CA TRP A 262 -9.25 17.86 32.20
C TRP A 262 -8.89 17.61 33.66
N ASP A 263 -9.82 17.90 34.57
CA ASP A 263 -9.66 17.59 35.99
C ASP A 263 -9.84 16.09 36.32
N ALA A 264 -10.50 15.33 35.43
CA ALA A 264 -10.77 13.91 35.61
C ALA A 264 -10.89 13.15 34.27
N PRO A 265 -10.55 11.84 34.25
CA PRO A 265 -10.81 10.96 33.11
C PRO A 265 -12.28 10.93 32.70
N ARG A 266 -12.54 10.72 31.41
CA ARG A 266 -13.88 10.62 30.85
C ARG A 266 -14.20 9.21 30.36
N THR A 267 -15.48 8.96 30.11
CA THR A 267 -15.99 7.75 29.50
C THR A 267 -16.93 8.14 28.38
N LEU A 268 -16.86 7.41 27.27
CA LEU A 268 -17.78 7.56 26.15
C LEU A 268 -18.26 6.18 25.69
N THR A 269 -19.55 6.09 25.35
CA THR A 269 -20.11 4.93 24.66
C THR A 269 -20.74 5.41 23.36
N VAL A 270 -20.38 4.78 22.26
CA VAL A 270 -20.87 5.09 20.91
C VAL A 270 -21.44 3.83 20.31
N ASN A 271 -22.61 3.94 19.68
CA ASN A 271 -23.18 2.84 18.93
C ASN A 271 -22.59 2.81 17.51
N ALA A 272 -22.34 1.62 17.01
CA ALA A 272 -21.78 1.36 15.69
C ALA A 272 -22.58 0.23 15.03
N PRO A 273 -22.54 0.09 13.70
CA PRO A 273 -23.23 -0.99 13.02
C PRO A 273 -22.72 -2.35 13.51
N ALA A 274 -23.64 -3.27 13.81
CA ALA A 274 -23.29 -4.67 14.00
C ALA A 274 -22.80 -5.25 12.66
N GLY A 275 -21.65 -5.91 12.66
CA GLY A 275 -21.07 -6.47 11.43
C GLY A 275 -22.01 -7.49 10.77
N SER A 276 -22.24 -7.36 9.47
CA SER A 276 -22.79 -8.47 8.68
C SER A 276 -21.77 -9.61 8.72
N GLY A 277 -22.17 -10.80 9.17
CA GLY A 277 -21.30 -11.95 9.50
C GLY A 277 -20.37 -12.52 8.41
N ASP A 278 -20.07 -11.78 7.33
CA ASP A 278 -19.13 -12.12 6.27
C ASP A 278 -17.73 -11.50 6.46
N GLU A 279 -17.53 -10.58 7.40
CA GLU A 279 -16.22 -9.96 7.69
C GLU A 279 -15.53 -10.53 8.94
N GLY A 280 -15.37 -11.85 9.05
CA GLY A 280 -14.28 -12.52 9.80
C GLY A 280 -13.96 -12.15 11.28
N GLY A 281 -14.65 -11.22 11.92
CA GLY A 281 -14.55 -10.83 13.33
C GLY A 281 -15.75 -11.36 14.09
N GLY A 282 -15.53 -11.85 15.31
CA GLY A 282 -16.53 -12.62 16.02
C GLY A 282 -17.83 -11.89 16.30
N GLU A 283 -18.84 -12.71 16.55
CA GLU A 283 -20.21 -12.35 16.92
C GLU A 283 -20.25 -11.11 17.84
N ASN A 284 -20.86 -10.02 17.37
CA ASN A 284 -21.48 -8.95 18.18
C ASN A 284 -20.69 -8.36 19.38
N GLY A 285 -19.36 -8.44 19.40
CA GLY A 285 -18.52 -7.92 20.49
C GLY A 285 -18.17 -6.43 20.34
N ALA A 286 -18.09 -5.69 21.45
CA ALA A 286 -17.68 -4.29 21.48
C ALA A 286 -16.17 -4.13 21.29
N SER A 287 -15.75 -2.95 20.83
CA SER A 287 -14.36 -2.49 20.88
C SER A 287 -14.23 -1.52 22.05
N VAL A 288 -13.33 -1.81 22.98
CA VAL A 288 -13.13 -1.01 24.19
C VAL A 288 -11.68 -0.55 24.23
N LEU A 289 -11.48 0.76 24.28
CA LEU A 289 -10.18 1.43 24.21
C LEU A 289 -10.02 2.37 25.39
N VAL A 290 -8.82 2.44 25.95
CA VAL A 290 -8.37 3.56 26.77
C VAL A 290 -7.42 4.39 25.91
N SER A 291 -7.72 5.68 25.75
CA SER A 291 -6.98 6.61 24.92
C SER A 291 -6.51 7.80 25.75
N TRP A 292 -5.28 8.23 25.53
CA TRP A 292 -4.62 9.33 26.24
C TRP A 292 -4.20 10.42 25.26
N ARG A 293 -4.52 11.67 25.58
CA ARG A 293 -3.90 12.85 24.96
C ARG A 293 -2.56 13.09 25.65
N LEU A 294 -1.49 13.13 24.87
CA LEU A 294 -0.13 13.37 25.34
C LEU A 294 0.31 14.79 24.93
N ARG A 295 1.62 15.06 24.94
CA ARG A 295 2.17 16.35 24.48
C ARG A 295 2.20 16.46 22.95
N ASN A 296 2.50 17.67 22.48
CA ASN A 296 2.61 18.04 21.06
C ASN A 296 3.70 17.23 20.32
N VAL A 297 3.47 16.95 19.04
CA VAL A 297 4.36 16.26 18.10
C VAL A 297 5.64 17.06 17.76
N ASP A 298 5.70 18.33 18.15
CA ASP A 298 6.77 19.26 17.79
C ASP A 298 8.10 19.10 18.56
N ASP A 299 8.14 18.28 19.62
CA ASP A 299 9.37 17.84 20.28
C ASP A 299 9.82 16.48 19.69
N PRO A 300 10.86 16.46 18.82
CA PRO A 300 11.27 15.23 18.14
C PRO A 300 11.81 14.16 19.10
N GLU A 301 12.49 14.53 20.19
CA GLU A 301 13.02 13.55 21.14
C GLU A 301 11.88 12.93 21.95
N TYR A 302 10.88 13.73 22.32
CA TYR A 302 9.67 13.25 22.98
C TYR A 302 8.85 12.32 22.07
N LEU A 303 8.62 12.71 20.81
CA LEU A 303 7.96 11.88 19.81
C LEU A 303 8.69 10.54 19.64
N LEU A 304 10.02 10.56 19.44
CA LEU A 304 10.81 9.35 19.29
C LEU A 304 10.76 8.47 20.55
N ALA A 305 10.79 9.08 21.74
CA ALA A 305 10.63 8.35 22.98
C ALA A 305 9.28 7.62 23.05
N TRP A 306 8.21 8.25 22.58
CA TRP A 306 6.89 7.64 22.50
C TRP A 306 6.76 6.56 21.45
N GLU A 307 7.37 6.73 20.27
CA GLU A 307 7.45 5.67 19.26
C GLU A 307 8.12 4.42 19.85
N VAL A 308 9.22 4.60 20.60
CA VAL A 308 9.91 3.52 21.30
C VAL A 308 9.06 2.93 22.42
N LEU A 309 8.37 3.75 23.22
CA LEU A 309 7.54 3.27 24.32
C LEU A 309 6.31 2.49 23.81
N ALA A 310 5.64 2.97 22.77
CA ALA A 310 4.54 2.26 22.13
C ALA A 310 5.00 0.92 21.55
N GLU A 311 6.18 0.88 20.93
CA GLU A 311 6.81 -0.35 20.45
C GLU A 311 7.14 -1.33 21.60
N ILE A 312 7.63 -0.83 22.74
CA ILE A 312 7.83 -1.64 23.95
C ILE A 312 6.49 -2.24 24.40
N LEU A 313 5.43 -1.43 24.51
CA LEU A 313 4.17 -1.87 25.11
C LEU A 313 3.37 -2.82 24.21
N LEU A 314 3.26 -2.51 22.92
CA LEU A 314 2.31 -3.14 21.99
C LEU A 314 2.94 -3.65 20.68
N GLY A 315 4.24 -3.40 20.43
CA GLY A 315 4.84 -3.56 19.10
C GLY A 315 4.85 -4.97 18.51
N ASN A 316 4.79 -6.02 19.33
CA ASN A 316 4.73 -7.42 18.88
C ASN A 316 4.06 -8.34 19.93
N PRO A 317 3.74 -9.60 19.59
CA PRO A 317 3.11 -10.54 20.53
C PRO A 317 3.88 -10.83 21.83
N GLY A 318 5.19 -10.58 21.85
CA GLY A 318 6.03 -10.68 23.05
C GLY A 318 6.01 -9.42 23.93
N SER A 319 5.50 -8.30 23.44
CA SER A 319 5.43 -7.04 24.19
C SER A 319 4.51 -7.18 25.43
N PRO A 320 4.88 -6.61 26.59
CA PRO A 320 4.18 -6.80 27.85
C PRO A 320 2.68 -6.47 27.79
N LEU A 321 2.28 -5.32 27.22
CA LEU A 321 0.87 -4.92 27.20
C LEU A 321 0.08 -5.75 26.19
N TYR A 322 0.65 -6.02 25.00
CA TYR A 322 0.05 -6.94 24.04
C TYR A 322 -0.26 -8.28 24.70
N LYS A 323 0.76 -8.88 25.33
CA LYS A 323 0.65 -10.20 25.96
C LYS A 323 -0.38 -10.19 27.10
N ALA A 324 -0.35 -9.18 27.98
CA ALA A 324 -1.31 -9.08 29.08
C ALA A 324 -2.75 -8.98 28.58
N LEU A 325 -2.99 -8.22 27.51
CA LEU A 325 -4.31 -8.07 26.88
C LEU A 325 -4.77 -9.40 26.26
N MET A 326 -3.92 -10.11 25.52
CA MET A 326 -4.28 -11.41 24.95
C MET A 326 -4.49 -12.50 26.01
N ASP A 327 -3.59 -12.58 27.01
CA ASP A 327 -3.66 -13.57 28.09
C ASP A 327 -4.90 -13.35 28.99
N SER A 328 -5.42 -12.12 29.04
CA SER A 328 -6.65 -11.80 29.79
C SER A 328 -7.90 -12.52 29.24
N ARG A 329 -7.89 -12.88 27.94
CA ARG A 329 -9.05 -13.45 27.22
C ARG A 329 -10.33 -12.63 27.38
N LEU A 330 -10.18 -11.31 27.50
CA LEU A 330 -11.29 -10.35 27.60
C LEU A 330 -11.92 -10.04 26.25
N GLY A 331 -11.15 -10.15 25.17
CA GLY A 331 -11.56 -9.95 23.79
C GLY A 331 -10.78 -10.88 22.86
N GLU A 332 -10.99 -10.72 21.56
CA GLU A 332 -10.46 -11.61 20.52
C GLU A 332 -9.07 -11.21 20.05
N ASP A 333 -8.83 -9.90 19.94
CA ASP A 333 -7.60 -9.32 19.40
C ASP A 333 -7.48 -7.86 19.87
N LEU A 334 -6.31 -7.25 19.66
CA LEU A 334 -6.16 -5.81 19.86
C LEU A 334 -7.14 -5.05 18.97
N SER A 335 -7.68 -3.96 19.52
CA SER A 335 -8.43 -3.01 18.70
C SER A 335 -7.50 -2.36 17.66
N PRO A 336 -7.91 -2.14 16.40
CA PRO A 336 -7.03 -1.62 15.36
C PRO A 336 -6.42 -0.26 15.63
N SER A 337 -7.06 0.55 16.49
CA SER A 337 -6.58 1.87 16.91
C SER A 337 -5.56 1.82 18.05
N CYS A 338 -5.11 0.64 18.48
CA CYS A 338 -4.06 0.52 19.49
C CYS A 338 -2.70 0.99 18.96
N GLY A 339 -1.95 1.73 19.78
CA GLY A 339 -0.63 2.25 19.43
C GLY A 339 -0.53 3.76 19.59
N LEU A 340 0.43 4.36 18.88
CA LEU A 340 0.69 5.79 18.88
C LEU A 340 0.20 6.40 17.55
N ASP A 341 -0.64 7.43 17.65
CA ASP A 341 -0.97 8.34 16.56
C ASP A 341 -0.14 9.63 16.71
N SER A 342 0.45 10.05 15.60
CA SER A 342 1.33 11.22 15.49
C SER A 342 0.95 12.15 14.33
N GLU A 343 -0.25 12.00 13.77
CA GLU A 343 -0.72 12.79 12.63
C GLU A 343 -1.51 14.05 13.04
N LEU A 344 -1.95 14.09 14.30
CA LEU A 344 -2.53 15.26 14.98
C LEU A 344 -1.43 16.13 15.61
N ARG A 345 -1.80 17.33 16.03
CA ARG A 345 -0.92 18.25 16.78
C ARG A 345 -0.43 17.62 18.08
N ASP A 346 -1.32 17.03 18.86
CA ASP A 346 -0.98 16.34 20.10
C ASP A 346 -0.94 14.84 19.85
N LEU A 347 0.06 14.16 20.42
CA LEU A 347 0.17 12.71 20.28
C LEU A 347 -0.98 12.02 21.02
N VAL A 348 -1.51 10.95 20.41
CA VAL A 348 -2.52 10.09 21.03
C VAL A 348 -1.95 8.70 21.20
N PHE A 349 -2.03 8.16 22.42
CA PHE A 349 -1.72 6.75 22.67
C PHE A 349 -3.00 6.02 23.06
N SER A 350 -3.23 4.85 22.48
CA SER A 350 -4.44 4.05 22.69
C SER A 350 -4.09 2.59 22.98
N ALA A 351 -4.83 1.97 23.89
CA ALA A 351 -4.72 0.54 24.20
C ALA A 351 -6.10 -0.07 24.51
N GLY A 352 -6.39 -1.23 23.94
CA GLY A 352 -7.70 -1.85 24.05
C GLY A 352 -7.84 -3.16 23.28
N LEU A 353 -9.06 -3.69 23.28
CA LEU A 353 -9.40 -4.96 22.64
C LEU A 353 -10.69 -4.82 21.84
N ARG A 354 -10.81 -5.62 20.77
CA ARG A 354 -12.07 -5.84 20.05
C ARG A 354 -12.66 -7.21 20.37
N GLY A 355 -13.95 -7.38 20.09
CA GLY A 355 -14.67 -8.62 20.40
C GLY A 355 -14.92 -8.80 21.90
N MET A 356 -15.06 -7.70 22.64
CA MET A 356 -15.28 -7.72 24.10
C MET A 356 -16.76 -7.70 24.48
N ASP A 357 -17.09 -8.32 25.60
CA ASP A 357 -18.31 -7.99 26.33
C ASP A 357 -18.17 -6.57 26.92
N PRO A 358 -19.02 -5.60 26.52
CA PRO A 358 -18.92 -4.21 26.98
C PRO A 358 -19.05 -4.08 28.51
N ASP A 359 -19.75 -5.00 29.19
CA ASP A 359 -19.92 -4.97 30.63
C ASP A 359 -18.61 -5.35 31.38
N ARG A 360 -17.62 -5.90 30.67
CA ARG A 360 -16.30 -6.26 31.22
C ARG A 360 -15.24 -5.17 31.03
N ARG A 361 -15.65 -3.96 30.65
CA ARG A 361 -14.76 -2.79 30.51
C ARG A 361 -13.85 -2.57 31.72
N GLU A 362 -14.38 -2.64 32.94
CA GLU A 362 -13.57 -2.41 34.16
C GLU A 362 -12.41 -3.42 34.26
N SER A 363 -12.62 -4.67 33.82
CA SER A 363 -11.57 -5.69 33.79
C SER A 363 -10.46 -5.37 32.79
N LEU A 364 -10.79 -4.71 31.67
CA LEU A 364 -9.80 -4.23 30.71
C LEU A 364 -8.95 -3.12 31.34
N GLU A 365 -9.60 -2.14 31.95
CA GLU A 365 -8.91 -1.04 32.65
C GLU A 365 -7.98 -1.58 33.73
N ASP A 366 -8.46 -2.50 34.57
CA ASP A 366 -7.65 -3.14 35.62
C ASP A 366 -6.42 -3.86 35.04
N THR A 367 -6.58 -4.54 33.90
CA THR A 367 -5.48 -5.23 33.20
C THR A 367 -4.44 -4.23 32.71
N ILE A 368 -4.87 -3.16 32.04
CA ILE A 368 -3.99 -2.12 31.49
C ILE A 368 -3.28 -1.37 32.63
N PHE A 369 -4.04 -0.78 33.56
CA PHE A 369 -3.47 0.02 34.65
C PHE A 369 -2.67 -0.82 35.64
N GLY A 370 -3.05 -2.08 35.88
CA GLY A 370 -2.28 -3.01 36.70
C GLY A 370 -0.88 -3.24 36.13
N LEU A 371 -0.79 -3.50 34.83
CA LEU A 371 0.50 -3.66 34.15
C LEU A 371 1.32 -2.37 34.14
N LEU A 372 0.70 -1.23 33.78
CA LEU A 372 1.39 0.06 33.73
C LEU A 372 1.95 0.45 35.10
N LYS A 373 1.22 0.20 36.20
CA LYS A 373 1.71 0.41 37.58
C LYS A 373 2.95 -0.44 37.87
N ASN A 374 2.95 -1.72 37.46
CA ASN A 374 4.09 -2.61 37.65
C ASN A 374 5.31 -2.12 36.86
N LEU A 375 5.15 -1.78 35.57
CA LEU A 375 6.24 -1.25 34.74
C LEU A 375 6.79 0.09 35.24
N ALA A 376 5.94 0.95 35.82
CA ALA A 376 6.34 2.22 36.41
C ALA A 376 7.07 2.06 37.76
N ALA A 377 6.82 0.97 38.49
CA ALA A 377 7.42 0.70 39.80
C ALA A 377 8.69 -0.16 39.72
N GLU A 378 8.65 -1.24 38.93
CA GLU A 378 9.73 -2.24 38.84
C GLU A 378 10.72 -1.95 37.71
N GLY A 379 10.31 -1.13 36.72
CA GLY A 379 11.12 -0.83 35.55
C GLY A 379 10.79 -1.71 34.35
N ILE A 380 11.14 -1.22 33.15
CA ILE A 380 11.02 -1.99 31.91
C ILE A 380 12.29 -2.86 31.75
N PRO A 381 12.15 -4.19 31.53
CA PRO A 381 13.31 -5.04 31.30
C PRO A 381 14.18 -4.54 30.14
N GLY A 382 15.51 -4.59 30.30
CA GLY A 382 16.47 -4.02 29.36
C GLY A 382 16.32 -4.52 27.92
N GLU A 383 15.98 -5.80 27.75
CA GLU A 383 15.82 -6.41 26.44
C GLU A 383 14.69 -5.81 25.60
N PHE A 384 13.56 -5.41 26.22
CA PHE A 384 12.47 -4.76 25.49
C PHE A 384 12.88 -3.37 25.01
N ARG A 385 13.60 -2.61 25.86
CA ARG A 385 14.09 -1.27 25.51
C ARG A 385 15.07 -1.33 24.35
N GLU A 386 16.05 -2.24 24.42
CA GLU A 386 17.07 -2.42 23.40
C GLU A 386 16.46 -2.88 22.06
N ALA A 387 15.52 -3.83 22.10
CA ALA A 387 14.84 -4.31 20.89
C ALA A 387 13.95 -3.23 20.24
N ALA A 388 13.17 -2.50 21.04
CA ALA A 388 12.31 -1.44 20.54
C ALA A 388 13.12 -0.29 19.92
N LEU A 389 14.20 0.15 20.59
CA LEU A 389 15.11 1.17 20.04
C LEU A 389 15.68 0.73 18.69
N ALA A 390 16.19 -0.50 18.60
CA ALA A 390 16.75 -1.01 17.34
C ALA A 390 15.71 -1.08 16.22
N ARG A 391 14.46 -1.47 16.53
CA ARG A 391 13.38 -1.55 15.55
C ARG A 391 12.93 -0.17 15.06
N ILE A 392 12.83 0.81 15.96
CA ILE A 392 12.51 2.20 15.60
C ILE A 392 13.65 2.83 14.78
N ASP A 393 14.91 2.60 15.18
CA ASP A 393 16.11 3.00 14.43
C ASP A 393 16.06 2.48 12.99
N PHE A 394 15.82 1.17 12.83
CA PHE A 394 15.68 0.54 11.52
C PHE A 394 14.51 1.14 10.70
N ARG A 395 13.34 1.34 11.31
CA ARG A 395 12.14 1.87 10.63
C ARG A 395 12.35 3.28 10.10
N HIS A 396 13.10 4.12 10.83
CA HIS A 396 13.39 5.48 10.40
C HIS A 396 14.39 5.54 9.24
N ARG A 397 15.31 4.58 9.17
CA ARG A 397 16.31 4.45 8.09
C ARG A 397 15.77 3.80 6.82
N GLU A 398 14.93 2.77 6.96
CA GLU A 398 14.50 1.94 5.83
C GLU A 398 13.72 2.75 4.78
N ILE A 399 14.27 2.83 3.58
CA ILE A 399 13.58 3.37 2.41
C ILE A 399 12.67 2.26 1.86
N ARG A 400 11.35 2.46 1.98
CA ARG A 400 10.32 1.47 1.59
C ARG A 400 9.62 1.88 0.31
N GLY A 401 9.34 0.90 -0.54
CA GLY A 401 8.53 1.07 -1.75
C GLY A 401 7.05 1.36 -1.46
N GLY A 402 6.26 1.40 -2.53
CA GLY A 402 4.81 1.63 -2.48
C GLY A 402 4.42 3.07 -2.81
N VAL A 403 4.72 4.01 -1.92
CA VAL A 403 4.50 5.46 -2.09
C VAL A 403 5.84 6.19 -2.27
N PRO A 404 5.87 7.35 -2.96
CA PRO A 404 7.08 8.16 -3.12
C PRO A 404 7.78 8.42 -1.80
N PHE A 405 9.11 8.36 -1.80
CA PHE A 405 9.88 8.65 -0.59
C PHE A 405 9.68 10.11 -0.15
N GLY A 406 9.62 11.04 -1.11
CA GLY A 406 9.29 12.45 -0.88
C GLY A 406 7.97 12.66 -0.12
N LEU A 407 6.95 11.81 -0.34
CA LEU A 407 5.66 11.92 0.35
C LEU A 407 5.80 11.56 1.85
N ARG A 408 6.62 10.56 2.18
CA ARG A 408 6.91 10.20 3.58
C ARG A 408 7.67 11.32 4.29
N LEU A 409 8.63 11.94 3.59
CA LEU A 409 9.41 13.06 4.12
C LEU A 409 8.57 14.34 4.27
N MET A 410 7.60 14.56 3.38
CA MET A 410 6.59 15.61 3.54
C MET A 410 5.82 15.43 4.85
N GLY A 411 5.32 14.23 5.13
CA GLY A 411 4.62 13.94 6.40
C GLY A 411 5.49 14.30 7.62
N ARG A 412 6.77 13.90 7.62
CA ARG A 412 7.72 14.27 8.69
C ARG A 412 7.91 15.78 8.81
N ALA A 413 8.02 16.50 7.70
CA ALA A 413 8.16 17.95 7.69
C ALA A 413 6.91 18.66 8.25
N LEU A 414 5.72 18.19 7.86
CA LEU A 414 4.45 18.82 8.22
C LEU A 414 4.14 18.76 9.72
N ARG A 415 4.61 17.72 10.44
CA ARG A 415 4.46 17.58 11.90
C ARG A 415 4.88 18.85 12.66
N GLY A 416 6.09 19.35 12.41
CA GLY A 416 6.52 20.62 13.00
C GLY A 416 5.98 21.84 12.26
N TRP A 417 5.99 21.78 10.92
CA TRP A 417 5.80 22.95 10.07
C TRP A 417 4.41 23.58 10.20
N LEU A 418 3.36 22.76 10.34
CA LEU A 418 1.99 23.27 10.47
C LEU A 418 1.68 23.90 11.83
N HIS A 419 2.54 23.63 12.82
CA HIS A 419 2.39 24.06 14.21
C HIS A 419 3.42 25.12 14.62
N GLY A 420 4.06 25.80 13.65
CA GLY A 420 4.90 26.97 13.87
C GLY A 420 6.39 26.68 14.04
N HIS A 421 6.81 25.43 13.82
CA HIS A 421 8.23 25.05 13.81
C HIS A 421 8.79 25.03 12.40
N ARG A 422 10.12 24.92 12.32
CA ARG A 422 10.81 24.76 11.04
C ARG A 422 10.63 23.32 10.54
N PRO A 423 10.48 23.10 9.22
CA PRO A 423 10.35 21.76 8.65
C PRO A 423 11.47 20.80 9.08
N GLU A 424 12.71 21.30 9.17
CA GLU A 424 13.87 20.47 9.49
C GLU A 424 13.84 19.92 10.93
N THR A 425 13.09 20.54 11.84
CA THR A 425 13.02 20.15 13.25
C THR A 425 12.54 18.70 13.40
N THR A 426 11.43 18.35 12.74
CA THR A 426 10.81 17.02 12.83
C THR A 426 11.29 16.05 11.74
N MET A 427 12.12 16.52 10.81
CA MET A 427 12.75 15.68 9.79
C MET A 427 14.04 15.01 10.28
N ARG A 428 14.83 15.70 11.11
CA ARG A 428 16.07 15.15 11.68
C ARG A 428 15.75 14.00 12.61
N TYR A 429 16.36 12.84 12.38
CA TYR A 429 16.17 11.68 13.24
C TYR A 429 17.48 11.14 13.82
N GLU A 430 18.63 11.27 13.13
CA GLU A 430 19.90 10.69 13.60
C GLU A 430 20.35 11.40 14.88
N GLU A 431 20.35 12.74 14.87
CA GLU A 431 20.69 13.53 16.06
C GLU A 431 19.74 13.22 17.23
N VAL A 432 18.46 13.05 16.94
CA VAL A 432 17.39 12.79 17.92
C VAL A 432 17.55 11.41 18.54
N ILE A 433 17.81 10.36 17.75
CA ILE A 433 18.00 9.01 18.28
C ILE A 433 19.28 8.89 19.10
N GLN A 434 20.35 9.58 18.72
CA GLN A 434 21.57 9.62 19.53
C GLN A 434 21.36 10.37 20.84
N SER A 435 20.59 11.47 20.82
CA SER A 435 20.19 12.20 22.03
C SER A 435 19.38 11.30 22.97
N LEU A 436 18.36 10.62 22.45
CA LEU A 436 17.55 9.67 23.23
C LEU A 436 18.39 8.52 23.79
N LYS A 437 19.27 7.91 23.00
CA LYS A 437 20.21 6.87 23.46
C LYS A 437 21.09 7.37 24.62
N THR A 438 21.62 8.60 24.50
CA THR A 438 22.43 9.23 25.56
C THR A 438 21.62 9.50 26.82
N ARG A 439 20.38 9.98 26.67
CA ARG A 439 19.46 10.21 27.78
C ARG A 439 19.14 8.91 28.52
N LEU A 440 18.85 7.82 27.80
CA LEU A 440 18.54 6.52 28.39
C LEU A 440 19.72 5.90 29.16
N GLN A 441 20.96 6.23 28.78
CA GLN A 441 22.15 5.85 29.56
C GLN A 441 22.26 6.62 30.88
N ARG A 442 21.84 7.90 30.89
CA ARG A 442 21.90 8.78 32.06
C ARG A 442 20.69 8.63 32.99
N GLU A 443 19.53 8.32 32.41
CA GLU A 443 18.23 8.19 33.06
C GLU A 443 17.61 6.82 32.72
N PRO A 444 18.09 5.71 33.32
CA PRO A 444 17.54 4.38 33.03
C PRO A 444 16.06 4.21 33.37
N ASP A 445 15.50 5.07 34.22
CA ASP A 445 14.10 5.10 34.64
C ASP A 445 13.21 5.99 33.73
N TYR A 446 13.76 6.61 32.67
CA TYR A 446 13.04 7.58 31.84
C TYR A 446 11.69 7.06 31.32
N PHE A 447 11.64 5.85 30.75
CA PHE A 447 10.38 5.29 30.28
C PHE A 447 9.39 4.95 31.40
N SER A 448 9.87 4.49 32.56
CA SER A 448 9.01 4.24 33.73
C SER A 448 8.43 5.55 34.27
N ARG A 449 9.17 6.65 34.15
CA ARG A 449 8.69 7.99 34.46
C ARG A 449 7.65 8.48 33.46
N LEU A 450 7.88 8.28 32.16
CA LEU A 450 6.88 8.58 31.12
C LEU A 450 5.58 7.81 31.36
N ILE A 451 5.63 6.51 31.64
CA ILE A 451 4.43 5.73 31.99
C ILE A 451 3.70 6.33 33.19
N ARG A 452 4.43 6.76 34.22
CA ARG A 452 3.84 7.37 35.41
C ARG A 452 3.16 8.69 35.10
N GLU A 453 3.90 9.63 34.54
CA GLU A 453 3.46 11.01 34.31
C GLU A 453 2.36 11.07 33.23
N GLU A 454 2.57 10.39 32.11
CA GLU A 454 1.76 10.57 30.90
C GLU A 454 0.62 9.55 30.76
N LEU A 455 0.68 8.39 31.43
CA LEU A 455 -0.39 7.38 31.39
C LEU A 455 -1.10 7.21 32.72
N LEU A 456 -0.40 7.08 33.84
CA LEU A 456 -1.04 6.83 35.15
C LEU A 456 -1.66 8.11 35.73
N GLU A 457 -0.86 9.18 35.81
CA GLU A 457 -1.23 10.46 36.42
C GLU A 457 -2.02 11.39 35.48
N ASN A 458 -1.93 11.17 34.17
CA ASN A 458 -2.59 11.98 33.15
C ASN A 458 -4.13 11.81 33.16
N THR A 459 -4.84 12.88 33.50
CA THR A 459 -6.29 12.96 33.53
C THR A 459 -6.92 13.21 32.16
N ASN A 460 -6.15 13.63 31.16
CA ASN A 460 -6.58 13.78 29.76
C ASN A 460 -6.68 12.41 29.07
N ARG A 461 -7.53 11.54 29.62
CA ARG A 461 -7.81 10.21 29.06
C ARG A 461 -9.30 9.94 28.99
N VAL A 462 -9.68 9.18 27.98
CA VAL A 462 -11.05 8.72 27.77
C VAL A 462 -11.06 7.21 27.63
N VAL A 463 -12.06 6.56 28.22
CA VAL A 463 -12.39 5.17 27.92
C VAL A 463 -13.54 5.17 26.94
N VAL A 464 -13.29 4.67 25.73
CA VAL A 464 -14.26 4.64 24.63
C VAL A 464 -14.75 3.21 24.47
N THR A 465 -16.06 3.02 24.48
CA THR A 465 -16.73 1.76 24.18
C THR A 465 -17.54 1.92 22.91
N ILE A 466 -17.08 1.30 21.83
CA ILE A 466 -17.82 1.22 20.56
C ILE A 466 -18.62 -0.07 20.57
N ARG A 467 -19.95 0.08 20.67
CA ARG A 467 -20.88 -1.03 20.86
C ARG A 467 -21.59 -1.35 19.54
N PRO A 468 -21.59 -2.61 19.08
CA PRO A 468 -22.41 -3.00 17.94
C PRO A 468 -23.89 -2.88 18.31
N ASP A 469 -24.66 -2.26 17.41
CA ASP A 469 -26.09 -2.04 17.53
C ASP A 469 -26.80 -2.60 16.29
N ASP A 470 -27.58 -3.67 16.49
CA ASP A 470 -28.35 -4.33 15.44
C ASP A 470 -29.44 -3.42 14.85
N GLN A 471 -29.81 -2.34 15.55
CA GLN A 471 -30.78 -1.35 15.08
C GLN A 471 -30.11 -0.10 14.48
N TYR A 472 -28.78 -0.05 14.38
CA TYR A 472 -28.04 1.11 13.88
C TYR A 472 -28.51 1.54 12.49
N TYR A 473 -28.59 0.61 11.54
CA TYR A 473 -29.06 0.89 10.19
C TYR A 473 -30.52 1.33 10.16
N LEU A 474 -31.38 0.71 10.99
CA LEU A 474 -32.78 1.10 11.08
C LEU A 474 -32.94 2.53 11.58
N HIS A 475 -32.24 2.90 12.66
CA HIS A 475 -32.27 4.26 13.20
C HIS A 475 -31.78 5.30 12.19
N ASN A 476 -30.72 4.99 11.44
CA ASN A 476 -30.21 5.88 10.40
C ASN A 476 -31.20 6.04 9.23
N GLU A 477 -31.83 4.94 8.78
CA GLU A 477 -32.88 5.00 7.77
C GLU A 477 -34.10 5.80 8.23
N GLU A 478 -34.50 5.66 9.50
CA GLU A 478 -35.62 6.40 10.07
C GLU A 478 -35.30 7.91 10.16
N ASP A 479 -34.12 8.29 10.65
CA ASP A 479 -33.67 9.69 10.67
C ASP A 479 -33.62 10.29 9.26
N GLU A 480 -33.12 9.54 8.27
CA GLU A 480 -33.09 10.00 6.88
C GLU A 480 -34.50 10.20 6.31
N LYS A 481 -35.41 9.24 6.54
CA LYS A 481 -36.82 9.34 6.09
C LYS A 481 -37.54 10.51 6.75
N GLU A 482 -37.36 10.73 8.06
CA GLU A 482 -37.93 11.86 8.77
C GLU A 482 -37.38 13.19 8.26
N TRP A 483 -36.07 13.25 8.03
CA TRP A 483 -35.42 14.42 7.45
C TRP A 483 -35.95 14.73 6.05
N LEU A 484 -36.02 13.73 5.17
CA LEU A 484 -36.54 13.88 3.80
C LEU A 484 -37.99 14.36 3.82
N SER A 485 -38.84 13.78 4.68
CA SER A 485 -40.25 14.18 4.82
C SER A 485 -40.41 15.65 5.20
N ARG A 486 -39.64 16.09 6.22
CA ARG A 486 -39.60 17.49 6.64
C ARG A 486 -39.08 18.38 5.51
N LYS A 487 -38.00 18.01 4.84
CA LYS A 487 -37.38 18.81 3.78
C LYS A 487 -38.30 18.98 2.58
N VAL A 488 -38.99 17.91 2.16
CA VAL A 488 -40.01 17.97 1.10
C VAL A 488 -41.15 18.90 1.49
N SER A 489 -41.59 18.87 2.76
CA SER A 489 -42.63 19.77 3.26
C SER A 489 -42.18 21.24 3.25
N GLU A 490 -40.95 21.53 3.67
CA GLU A 490 -40.35 22.87 3.66
C GLU A 490 -40.19 23.43 2.24
N LEU A 491 -39.75 22.60 1.29
CA LEU A 491 -39.58 22.98 -0.12
C LEU A 491 -40.93 23.30 -0.80
N GLY A 492 -41.98 22.55 -0.46
CA GLY A 492 -43.28 22.62 -1.12
C GLY A 492 -43.20 22.28 -2.63
N GLY A 493 -44.34 22.40 -3.32
CA GLY A 493 -44.42 21.98 -4.74
C GLY A 493 -43.59 22.84 -5.71
N GLU A 494 -43.23 24.08 -5.36
CA GLU A 494 -42.31 24.89 -6.16
C GLU A 494 -40.85 24.51 -5.90
N GLY A 495 -40.46 24.28 -4.64
CA GLY A 495 -39.11 23.87 -4.29
C GLY A 495 -38.75 22.49 -4.85
N VAL A 496 -39.66 21.51 -4.78
CA VAL A 496 -39.46 20.19 -5.39
C VAL A 496 -39.24 20.32 -6.90
N ARG A 497 -40.01 21.17 -7.60
CA ARG A 497 -39.80 21.42 -9.04
C ARG A 497 -38.43 22.04 -9.33
N LYS A 498 -37.92 22.93 -8.45
CA LYS A 498 -36.57 23.49 -8.58
C LYS A 498 -35.50 22.42 -8.39
N VAL A 499 -35.64 21.54 -7.40
CA VAL A 499 -34.73 20.41 -7.18
C VAL A 499 -34.70 19.48 -8.39
N THR A 500 -35.87 19.12 -8.94
CA THR A 500 -35.94 18.29 -10.15
C THR A 500 -35.29 18.95 -11.36
N GLU A 501 -35.47 20.26 -11.55
CA GLU A 501 -34.82 20.99 -12.65
C GLU A 501 -33.31 21.12 -12.45
N GLU A 502 -32.85 21.37 -11.22
CA GLU A 502 -31.43 21.42 -10.87
C GLU A 502 -30.75 20.06 -11.10
N TYR A 503 -31.39 18.97 -10.69
CA TYR A 503 -30.94 17.61 -11.00
C TYR A 503 -30.86 17.38 -12.52
N ARG A 504 -31.88 17.78 -13.28
CA ARG A 504 -31.88 17.66 -14.75
C ARG A 504 -30.74 18.43 -15.40
N LEU A 505 -30.43 19.64 -14.92
CA LEU A 505 -29.31 20.45 -15.40
C LEU A 505 -27.96 19.81 -15.08
N MET A 506 -27.79 19.31 -13.85
CA MET A 506 -26.59 18.58 -13.43
C MET A 506 -26.37 17.31 -14.27
N THR A 507 -27.42 16.49 -14.46
CA THR A 507 -27.33 15.29 -15.32
C THR A 507 -26.99 15.66 -16.75
N SER A 508 -27.64 16.70 -17.31
CA SER A 508 -27.31 17.18 -18.65
C SER A 508 -25.85 17.65 -18.76
N PHE A 509 -25.31 18.29 -17.71
CA PHE A 509 -23.91 18.69 -17.64
C PHE A 509 -22.96 17.47 -17.62
N GLN A 510 -23.28 16.44 -16.83
CA GLN A 510 -22.51 15.20 -16.75
C GLN A 510 -22.50 14.44 -18.09
N GLU A 511 -23.65 14.33 -18.75
CA GLU A 511 -23.80 13.60 -20.01
C GLU A 511 -23.19 14.33 -21.21
N THR A 512 -23.15 15.67 -21.18
CA THR A 512 -22.59 16.47 -22.28
C THR A 512 -21.08 16.33 -22.34
N PRO A 513 -20.47 15.73 -23.39
CA PRO A 513 -19.02 15.57 -23.46
C PRO A 513 -18.30 16.92 -23.48
N ASP A 514 -17.12 16.98 -22.85
CA ASP A 514 -16.23 18.14 -23.01
C ASP A 514 -15.80 18.26 -24.48
N SER A 515 -15.63 19.49 -24.97
CA SER A 515 -15.18 19.70 -26.34
C SER A 515 -13.72 19.26 -26.51
N ALA A 516 -13.38 18.78 -27.71
CA ALA A 516 -12.00 18.39 -28.02
C ALA A 516 -11.00 19.55 -27.84
N GLU A 517 -11.43 20.80 -28.07
CA GLU A 517 -10.62 22.00 -27.85
C GLU A 517 -10.32 22.23 -26.37
N GLU A 518 -11.31 22.07 -25.48
CA GLU A 518 -11.12 22.24 -24.05
C GLU A 518 -10.29 21.09 -23.45
N LEU A 519 -10.52 19.85 -23.89
CA LEU A 519 -9.71 18.69 -23.50
C LEU A 519 -8.23 18.87 -23.89
N ALA A 520 -7.97 19.43 -25.07
CA ALA A 520 -6.61 19.68 -25.56
C ALA A 520 -5.85 20.76 -24.77
N LYS A 521 -6.52 21.54 -23.91
CA LYS A 521 -5.85 22.51 -23.01
C LYS A 521 -5.13 21.82 -21.87
N VAL A 522 -5.61 20.65 -21.41
CA VAL A 522 -4.95 19.92 -20.33
C VAL A 522 -3.62 19.39 -20.85
N PRO A 523 -2.48 19.73 -20.21
CA PRO A 523 -1.19 19.30 -20.69
C PRO A 523 -1.01 17.78 -20.50
N CYS A 524 -0.55 17.12 -21.55
CA CYS A 524 -0.19 15.70 -21.55
C CYS A 524 1.28 15.55 -21.93
N VAL A 525 1.88 14.43 -21.53
CA VAL A 525 3.17 14.02 -22.09
C VAL A 525 3.00 13.48 -23.50
N SER A 526 4.04 13.59 -24.31
CA SER A 526 4.14 12.91 -25.60
C SER A 526 5.19 11.81 -25.58
N ILE A 527 5.23 11.01 -26.65
CA ILE A 527 6.23 9.95 -26.80
C ILE A 527 7.66 10.53 -26.78
N GLU A 528 7.86 11.76 -27.25
CA GLU A 528 9.16 12.43 -27.24
C GLU A 528 9.68 12.75 -25.83
N ASP A 529 8.78 12.85 -24.84
CA ASP A 529 9.15 13.14 -23.45
C ASP A 529 9.62 11.88 -22.70
N LEU A 530 9.42 10.69 -23.28
CA LEU A 530 9.85 9.44 -22.69
C LEU A 530 11.37 9.27 -22.80
N PRO A 531 12.03 8.78 -21.73
CA PRO A 531 13.40 8.32 -21.83
C PRO A 531 13.54 7.24 -22.90
N ARG A 532 14.45 7.49 -23.86
CA ARG A 532 14.76 6.58 -24.96
C ARG A 532 15.56 5.37 -24.49
N GLU A 533 16.39 5.56 -23.48
CA GLU A 533 17.22 4.51 -22.90
C GLU A 533 16.53 3.90 -21.68
N VAL A 534 16.63 2.57 -21.57
CA VAL A 534 16.16 1.86 -20.38
C VAL A 534 17.08 2.15 -19.18
N LYS A 535 16.50 2.31 -17.99
CA LYS A 535 17.29 2.40 -16.75
C LYS A 535 18.11 1.11 -16.58
N ARG A 536 19.42 1.26 -16.43
CA ARG A 536 20.39 0.18 -16.18
C ARG A 536 20.74 0.16 -14.71
N TYR A 537 20.77 -1.02 -14.11
CA TYR A 537 21.14 -1.20 -12.71
C TYR A 537 22.54 -1.82 -12.67
N SER A 538 23.44 -1.27 -11.85
CA SER A 538 24.75 -1.87 -11.60
C SER A 538 24.55 -3.15 -10.76
N LEU A 539 25.15 -4.25 -11.20
CA LEU A 539 25.25 -5.47 -10.42
C LEU A 539 26.63 -6.06 -10.68
N GLU A 540 27.50 -6.00 -9.68
CA GLU A 540 28.88 -6.46 -9.79
C GLU A 540 29.06 -7.83 -9.16
N ASP A 541 29.75 -8.74 -9.85
CA ASP A 541 30.07 -10.05 -9.33
C ASP A 541 31.42 -10.01 -8.59
N HIS A 542 31.41 -10.35 -7.32
CA HIS A 542 32.57 -10.41 -6.42
C HIS A 542 32.83 -11.85 -5.96
N LEU A 543 34.11 -12.16 -5.71
CA LEU A 543 34.54 -13.42 -5.11
C LEU A 543 35.29 -13.11 -3.81
N LEU A 544 34.62 -13.33 -2.68
CA LEU A 544 35.19 -13.05 -1.35
C LEU A 544 36.00 -14.26 -0.84
N ASN A 545 37.08 -13.99 -0.11
CA ASN A 545 37.94 -15.02 0.45
C ASN A 545 37.39 -15.53 1.79
N GLY A 546 36.56 -16.56 1.75
CA GLY A 546 36.03 -17.21 2.96
C GLY A 546 36.90 -18.37 3.47
N ARG A 547 36.72 -18.72 4.75
CA ARG A 547 37.36 -19.91 5.37
C ARG A 547 37.00 -21.21 4.66
N ALA A 548 35.83 -21.26 4.04
CA ALA A 548 35.31 -22.43 3.35
C ALA A 548 35.56 -22.41 1.82
N GLY A 549 36.34 -21.46 1.31
CA GLY A 549 36.60 -21.24 -0.12
C GLY A 549 36.09 -19.88 -0.62
N MET A 550 36.05 -19.71 -1.94
CA MET A 550 35.53 -18.48 -2.55
C MET A 550 34.01 -18.39 -2.34
N VAL A 551 33.53 -17.20 -1.95
CA VAL A 551 32.11 -16.91 -1.76
C VAL A 551 31.64 -16.01 -2.92
N PRO A 552 30.77 -16.50 -3.82
CA PRO A 552 30.21 -15.68 -4.89
C PRO A 552 29.16 -14.72 -4.32
N VAL A 553 29.33 -13.43 -4.59
CA VAL A 553 28.42 -12.36 -4.17
C VAL A 553 28.12 -11.47 -5.35
N SER A 554 26.84 -11.23 -5.64
CA SER A 554 26.42 -10.13 -6.50
C SER A 554 26.14 -8.90 -5.63
N LEU A 555 26.75 -7.76 -5.97
CA LEU A 555 26.64 -6.52 -5.22
C LEU A 555 25.89 -5.47 -6.06
N HIS A 556 24.83 -4.91 -5.48
CA HIS A 556 24.15 -3.72 -5.98
C HIS A 556 24.42 -2.56 -5.01
N GLU A 557 25.24 -1.60 -5.42
CA GLU A 557 25.51 -0.40 -4.62
C GLU A 557 24.49 0.71 -4.93
N THR A 558 23.76 1.14 -3.92
CA THR A 558 22.78 2.23 -4.01
C THR A 558 22.59 2.87 -2.63
N PHE A 559 21.94 4.03 -2.55
CA PHE A 559 21.68 4.66 -1.26
C PHE A 559 20.69 3.83 -0.44
N CYS A 560 21.17 3.17 0.61
CA CYS A 560 20.34 2.31 1.46
C CYS A 560 20.13 2.90 2.86
N ASN A 561 20.67 4.09 3.13
CA ASN A 561 20.55 4.80 4.41
C ASN A 561 21.01 3.96 5.62
N GLY A 562 22.09 3.19 5.46
CA GLY A 562 22.66 2.34 6.50
C GLY A 562 21.97 0.98 6.68
N VAL A 563 20.98 0.66 5.84
CA VAL A 563 20.37 -0.67 5.77
C VAL A 563 21.13 -1.56 4.78
N VAL A 564 21.36 -2.82 5.16
CA VAL A 564 21.88 -3.87 4.29
C VAL A 564 20.75 -4.84 3.97
N TYR A 565 20.51 -5.07 2.68
CA TYR A 565 19.65 -6.15 2.21
C TYR A 565 20.53 -7.29 1.72
N LEU A 566 20.37 -8.47 2.30
CA LEU A 566 21.07 -9.68 1.87
C LEU A 566 20.03 -10.73 1.48
N ASP A 567 20.09 -11.17 0.23
CA ASP A 567 19.24 -12.23 -0.29
C ASP A 567 20.08 -13.49 -0.49
N LEU A 568 19.71 -14.55 0.23
CA LEU A 568 20.26 -15.89 0.04
C LEU A 568 19.33 -16.65 -0.90
N ALA A 569 19.75 -16.80 -2.15
CA ALA A 569 19.05 -17.63 -3.13
C ALA A 569 19.62 -19.06 -3.12
N ILE A 570 18.74 -20.03 -2.92
CA ILE A 570 19.07 -21.46 -2.90
C ILE A 570 18.47 -22.11 -4.14
N ASP A 571 19.33 -22.66 -4.98
CA ASP A 571 18.94 -23.44 -6.16
C ASP A 571 18.20 -24.71 -5.71
N VAL A 572 16.89 -24.77 -6.01
CA VAL A 572 16.01 -25.91 -5.69
C VAL A 572 15.84 -26.88 -6.86
N SER A 573 16.64 -26.77 -7.91
CA SER A 573 16.61 -27.72 -9.02
C SER A 573 17.00 -29.13 -8.59
N GLY A 574 16.41 -30.12 -9.26
CA GLY A 574 16.66 -31.53 -9.01
C GLY A 574 15.81 -32.15 -7.89
N LEU A 575 14.80 -31.44 -7.36
CA LEU A 575 13.82 -32.00 -6.44
C LEU A 575 12.78 -32.88 -7.17
N GLU A 576 12.17 -33.79 -6.42
CA GLU A 576 10.97 -34.53 -6.84
C GLU A 576 9.71 -33.65 -6.68
N GLN A 577 8.61 -34.02 -7.33
CA GLN A 577 7.37 -33.24 -7.28
C GLN A 577 6.78 -33.07 -5.86
N ASP A 578 6.84 -34.13 -5.05
CA ASP A 578 6.35 -34.09 -3.66
C ASP A 578 7.25 -33.27 -2.74
N GLU A 579 8.53 -33.12 -3.09
CA GLU A 579 9.48 -32.21 -2.43
C GLU A 579 9.15 -30.76 -2.77
N TYR A 580 8.80 -30.43 -4.03
CA TYR A 580 8.39 -29.08 -4.41
C TYR A 580 7.12 -28.61 -3.69
N LEU A 581 6.10 -29.47 -3.55
CA LEU A 581 4.88 -29.18 -2.76
C LEU A 581 5.18 -28.88 -1.28
N LEU A 582 6.25 -29.48 -0.74
CA LEU A 582 6.64 -29.28 0.66
C LEU A 582 7.44 -27.99 0.88
N LEU A 583 8.02 -27.38 -0.16
CA LEU A 583 8.89 -26.20 -0.02
C LEU A 583 8.21 -24.97 0.62
N PRO A 584 6.96 -24.59 0.26
CA PRO A 584 6.33 -23.41 0.86
C PRO A 584 6.21 -23.55 2.39
N TYR A 585 5.74 -24.72 2.85
CA TYR A 585 5.64 -25.00 4.28
C TYR A 585 7.02 -25.14 4.95
N PHE A 586 7.97 -25.81 4.30
CA PHE A 586 9.34 -25.96 4.80
C PHE A 586 10.03 -24.61 5.05
N SER A 587 9.94 -23.69 4.09
CA SER A 587 10.58 -22.37 4.16
C SER A 587 9.92 -21.46 5.19
N LYS A 588 8.58 -21.38 5.23
CA LYS A 588 7.83 -20.67 6.29
C LYS A 588 8.21 -21.19 7.67
N TYR A 589 8.17 -22.50 7.88
CA TYR A 589 8.49 -23.11 9.17
C TYR A 589 9.92 -22.81 9.64
N LEU A 590 10.91 -22.84 8.73
CA LEU A 590 12.29 -22.51 9.08
C LEU A 590 12.45 -21.06 9.57
N CYS A 591 11.61 -20.12 9.10
CA CYS A 591 11.63 -18.75 9.57
C CYS A 591 11.03 -18.58 10.97
N ASN A 592 10.18 -19.53 11.40
CA ASN A 592 9.31 -19.41 12.57
C ASN A 592 9.55 -20.48 13.64
N THR A 593 10.70 -21.17 13.62
CA THR A 593 11.05 -22.21 14.59
C THR A 593 12.12 -21.78 15.59
N GLY A 594 12.32 -22.57 16.65
CA GLY A 594 13.47 -22.45 17.55
C GLY A 594 14.67 -23.26 17.06
N TYR A 595 15.80 -23.13 17.74
CA TYR A 595 16.98 -23.98 17.54
C TYR A 595 17.52 -24.47 18.91
N PRO A 596 18.37 -25.50 18.98
CA PRO A 596 18.82 -26.06 20.26
C PRO A 596 19.28 -25.00 21.27
N GLY A 597 18.59 -24.98 22.42
CA GLY A 597 18.84 -24.03 23.52
C GLY A 597 18.09 -22.69 23.42
N VAL A 598 17.32 -22.44 22.35
CA VAL A 598 16.56 -21.20 22.14
C VAL A 598 15.18 -21.51 21.54
N SER A 599 14.12 -21.18 22.28
CA SER A 599 12.73 -21.37 21.85
C SER A 599 12.33 -20.42 20.71
N TYR A 600 11.25 -20.73 20.00
CA TYR A 600 10.81 -19.95 18.83
C TYR A 600 10.45 -18.50 19.18
N ASP A 601 9.83 -18.28 20.34
CA ASP A 601 9.50 -16.95 20.87
C ASP A 601 10.75 -16.12 21.17
N ARG A 602 11.81 -16.78 21.68
CA ARG A 602 13.10 -16.14 21.90
C ARG A 602 13.83 -15.85 20.58
N VAL A 603 13.74 -16.74 19.58
CA VAL A 603 14.25 -16.47 18.23
C VAL A 603 13.55 -15.26 17.61
N ALA A 604 12.22 -15.20 17.69
CA ALA A 604 11.43 -14.06 17.20
C ALA A 604 11.88 -12.75 17.88
N THR A 605 12.09 -12.76 19.20
CA THR A 605 12.63 -11.61 19.95
C THR A 605 14.02 -11.21 19.47
N LEU A 606 14.91 -12.18 19.23
CA LEU A 606 16.27 -11.93 18.73
C LEU A 606 16.26 -11.36 17.31
N LEU A 607 15.41 -11.88 16.42
CA LEU A 607 15.25 -11.38 15.07
C LEU A 607 14.65 -9.97 15.06
N ALA A 608 13.65 -9.69 15.89
CA ALA A 608 13.07 -8.36 16.04
C ALA A 608 14.07 -7.32 16.58
N ARG A 609 15.04 -7.76 17.39
CA ARG A 609 16.09 -6.92 17.94
C ARG A 609 17.21 -6.61 16.95
N HIS A 610 17.69 -7.61 16.22
CA HIS A 610 18.92 -7.48 15.42
C HIS A 610 18.64 -7.27 13.93
N SER A 611 17.48 -7.69 13.44
CA SER A 611 17.11 -7.59 12.02
C SER A 611 15.95 -6.62 11.82
N GLY A 612 15.88 -6.03 10.63
CA GLY A 612 14.72 -5.31 10.14
C GLY A 612 13.72 -6.17 9.37
N GLY A 613 13.98 -7.47 9.26
CA GLY A 613 13.11 -8.43 8.61
C GLY A 613 13.84 -9.69 8.15
N PHE A 614 13.21 -10.84 8.36
CA PHE A 614 13.65 -12.15 7.87
C PHE A 614 12.45 -12.96 7.38
N TYR A 615 12.43 -13.27 6.09
CA TYR A 615 11.34 -14.04 5.49
C TYR A 615 11.81 -14.80 4.24
N SER A 616 10.99 -15.75 3.79
CA SER A 616 11.29 -16.57 2.62
C SER A 616 10.21 -16.47 1.55
N PHE A 617 10.59 -16.65 0.30
CA PHE A 617 9.65 -16.84 -0.81
C PHE A 617 10.28 -17.72 -1.90
N LEU A 618 9.43 -18.29 -2.75
CA LEU A 618 9.81 -19.14 -3.87
C LEU A 618 9.53 -18.43 -5.18
N GLU A 619 10.40 -18.62 -6.17
CA GLU A 619 10.21 -18.06 -7.51
C GLU A 619 10.80 -18.98 -8.57
N ALA A 620 10.07 -19.14 -9.67
CA ALA A 620 10.50 -19.91 -10.81
C ALA A 620 10.26 -19.09 -12.09
N SER A 621 11.22 -19.16 -13.01
CA SER A 621 11.13 -18.56 -14.34
C SER A 621 11.97 -19.34 -15.33
N ASP A 622 11.54 -19.42 -16.57
CA ASP A 622 12.40 -19.81 -17.67
C ASP A 622 13.53 -18.77 -17.85
N ARG A 623 14.70 -19.23 -18.29
CA ARG A 623 15.82 -18.37 -18.69
C ARG A 623 15.72 -18.07 -20.18
N ILE A 624 15.92 -16.82 -20.58
CA ILE A 624 15.88 -16.44 -22.00
C ILE A 624 16.96 -17.16 -22.81
N ASP A 625 18.17 -17.30 -22.25
CA ASP A 625 19.32 -17.92 -22.92
C ASP A 625 19.32 -19.45 -22.87
N ALA A 626 18.49 -20.05 -22.01
CA ALA A 626 18.43 -21.49 -21.78
C ALA A 626 17.03 -21.94 -21.29
N PRO A 627 16.03 -22.03 -22.16
CA PRO A 627 14.66 -22.42 -21.78
C PRO A 627 14.57 -23.81 -21.13
N ASP A 628 15.50 -24.72 -21.44
CA ASP A 628 15.55 -26.08 -20.86
C ASP A 628 16.27 -26.16 -19.49
N ASP A 629 16.79 -25.05 -18.95
CA ASP A 629 17.45 -24.95 -17.63
C ASP A 629 16.79 -23.83 -16.81
N PRO A 630 15.53 -24.00 -16.36
CA PRO A 630 14.79 -22.95 -15.68
C PRO A 630 15.45 -22.57 -14.35
N ALA A 631 15.27 -21.31 -13.98
CA ALA A 631 15.79 -20.72 -12.76
C ALA A 631 14.80 -20.93 -11.61
N LEU A 632 15.12 -21.86 -10.70
CA LEU A 632 14.26 -22.28 -9.60
C LEU A 632 14.94 -21.97 -8.27
N TYR A 633 14.40 -21.00 -7.51
CA TYR A 633 15.05 -20.52 -6.30
C TYR A 633 14.11 -20.44 -5.10
N LEU A 634 14.64 -20.86 -3.95
CA LEU A 634 14.13 -20.48 -2.63
C LEU A 634 14.97 -19.31 -2.11
N TYR A 635 14.34 -18.18 -1.86
CA TYR A 635 14.99 -17.01 -1.30
C TYR A 635 14.77 -16.95 0.21
N PHE A 636 15.83 -16.66 0.95
CA PHE A 636 15.76 -16.13 2.30
C PHE A 636 16.25 -14.69 2.27
N ARG A 637 15.36 -13.76 2.58
CA ARG A 637 15.63 -12.33 2.55
C ARG A 637 15.91 -11.81 3.94
N ILE A 638 17.03 -11.11 4.09
CA ILE A 638 17.52 -10.58 5.35
C ILE A 638 17.67 -9.07 5.20
N LYS A 639 17.14 -8.33 6.18
CA LYS A 639 17.35 -6.89 6.30
C LYS A 639 17.97 -6.61 7.66
N ALA A 640 19.03 -5.82 7.71
CA ALA A 640 19.64 -5.42 8.99
C ALA A 640 20.34 -4.07 8.84
N LEU A 641 20.56 -3.38 9.96
CA LEU A 641 21.52 -2.28 9.99
C LEU A 641 22.94 -2.84 9.87
N GLU A 642 23.84 -2.07 9.27
CA GLU A 642 25.27 -2.45 9.11
C GLU A 642 25.85 -3.02 10.42
N ALA A 643 25.66 -2.32 11.53
CA ALA A 643 26.22 -2.71 12.83
C ALA A 643 25.63 -4.02 13.39
N GLU A 644 24.39 -4.35 13.04
CA GLU A 644 23.66 -5.52 13.54
C GLU A 644 23.76 -6.73 12.61
N LEU A 645 24.28 -6.54 11.39
CA LEU A 645 24.38 -7.58 10.37
C LEU A 645 25.15 -8.83 10.86
N PRO A 646 26.32 -8.74 11.52
CA PRO A 646 27.04 -9.93 11.97
C PRO A 646 26.21 -10.80 12.93
N ARG A 647 25.51 -10.17 13.86
CA ARG A 647 24.68 -10.86 14.84
C ARG A 647 23.43 -11.45 14.19
N THR A 648 22.82 -10.72 13.27
CA THR A 648 21.67 -11.19 12.47
C THR A 648 22.02 -12.45 11.68
N LEU A 649 23.16 -12.45 10.98
CA LEU A 649 23.61 -13.58 10.19
C LEU A 649 23.98 -14.80 11.07
N GLU A 650 24.51 -14.59 12.28
CA GLU A 650 24.73 -15.67 13.25
C GLU A 650 23.40 -16.33 13.66
N ILE A 651 22.38 -15.54 14.00
CA ILE A 651 21.06 -16.06 14.39
C ILE A 651 20.44 -16.84 13.24
N ILE A 652 20.44 -16.26 12.04
CA ILE A 652 19.80 -16.85 10.86
C ILE A 652 20.53 -18.10 10.40
N SER A 653 21.87 -18.13 10.38
CA SER A 653 22.62 -19.34 10.04
C SER A 653 22.36 -20.48 11.02
N ARG A 654 22.24 -20.19 12.34
CA ARG A 654 21.85 -21.19 13.34
C ARG A 654 20.43 -21.68 13.12
N LEU A 655 19.49 -20.79 12.83
CA LEU A 655 18.10 -21.13 12.59
C LEU A 655 17.96 -22.02 11.34
N LEU A 656 18.58 -21.64 10.23
CA LEU A 656 18.55 -22.39 8.99
C LEU A 656 19.21 -23.76 9.12
N ASN A 657 20.40 -23.85 9.75
CA ASN A 657 21.12 -25.13 9.89
C ASN A 657 20.55 -26.05 10.99
N ASN A 658 20.09 -25.46 12.10
CA ASN A 658 19.78 -26.20 13.33
C ASN A 658 18.33 -26.04 13.81
N GLY A 659 17.45 -25.42 13.04
CA GLY A 659 16.03 -25.28 13.38
C GLY A 659 15.39 -26.61 13.80
N ILE A 660 14.51 -26.56 14.80
CA ILE A 660 13.89 -27.75 15.39
C ILE A 660 12.76 -28.23 14.48
N LEU A 661 13.04 -29.26 13.69
CA LEU A 661 12.08 -29.87 12.75
C LEU A 661 11.28 -31.03 13.37
N ASP A 662 11.42 -31.29 14.68
CA ASP A 662 10.74 -32.38 15.40
C ASP A 662 9.89 -31.88 16.58
N ASP A 663 9.34 -30.66 16.46
CA ASP A 663 8.38 -30.08 17.40
C ASP A 663 6.95 -30.26 16.87
N ARG A 664 6.22 -31.25 17.41
CA ARG A 664 4.86 -31.58 16.95
C ARG A 664 3.91 -30.40 17.07
N GLN A 665 3.99 -29.64 18.17
CA GLN A 665 3.04 -28.57 18.42
C GLN A 665 3.31 -27.42 17.46
N ARG A 666 4.57 -26.97 17.36
CA ARG A 666 4.92 -25.85 16.48
C ARG A 666 4.66 -26.17 15.01
N LEU A 667 4.94 -27.39 14.56
CA LEU A 667 4.60 -27.85 13.22
C LEU A 667 3.09 -27.76 12.96
N LYS A 668 2.25 -28.12 13.93
CA LYS A 668 0.80 -28.05 13.76
C LYS A 668 0.32 -26.60 13.66
N GLU A 669 0.81 -25.73 14.54
CA GLU A 669 0.44 -24.31 14.58
C GLU A 669 0.77 -23.61 13.25
N GLU A 670 2.01 -23.71 12.77
CA GLU A 670 2.45 -23.11 11.50
C GLU A 670 1.70 -23.65 10.28
N LEU A 671 1.37 -24.94 10.29
CA LEU A 671 0.64 -25.57 9.20
C LEU A 671 -0.81 -25.08 9.15
N LEU A 672 -1.46 -24.96 10.30
CA LEU A 672 -2.82 -24.44 10.41
C LEU A 672 -2.89 -22.95 10.04
N GLU A 673 -1.89 -22.17 10.46
CA GLU A 673 -1.74 -20.77 10.03
C GLU A 673 -1.64 -20.68 8.51
N LEU A 674 -0.70 -21.41 7.89
CA LEU A 674 -0.56 -21.43 6.43
C LEU A 674 -1.84 -21.86 5.71
N ARG A 675 -2.55 -22.87 6.23
CA ARG A 675 -3.84 -23.30 5.66
C ARG A 675 -4.87 -22.18 5.70
N ASN A 676 -4.97 -21.47 6.82
CA ASN A 676 -5.94 -20.39 6.99
C ASN A 676 -5.58 -19.18 6.12
N ASP A 677 -4.28 -18.83 6.03
CA ASP A 677 -3.77 -17.79 5.12
C ASP A 677 -4.20 -18.08 3.67
N MET A 678 -3.99 -19.32 3.21
CA MET A 678 -4.37 -19.72 1.85
C MET A 678 -5.89 -19.74 1.64
N ARG A 679 -6.67 -20.20 2.62
CA ARG A 679 -8.14 -20.18 2.58
C ARG A 679 -8.66 -18.76 2.40
N SER A 680 -8.14 -17.81 3.18
CA SER A 680 -8.50 -16.39 3.08
C SER A 680 -8.10 -15.81 1.72
N ALA A 681 -6.88 -16.13 1.24
CA ALA A 681 -6.37 -15.62 -0.02
C ALA A 681 -7.19 -16.07 -1.23
N VAL A 682 -7.75 -17.29 -1.24
CA VAL A 682 -8.62 -17.77 -2.32
C VAL A 682 -9.88 -16.89 -2.45
N VAL A 683 -10.45 -16.45 -1.33
CA VAL A 683 -11.65 -15.61 -1.31
C VAL A 683 -11.32 -14.19 -1.74
N SER A 684 -10.27 -13.59 -1.17
CA SER A 684 -9.91 -12.19 -1.43
C SER A 684 -9.22 -11.96 -2.78
N SER A 685 -8.57 -13.00 -3.33
CA SER A 685 -7.71 -12.92 -4.52
C SER A 685 -8.02 -14.03 -5.54
N GLY A 686 -9.27 -14.48 -5.62
CA GLY A 686 -9.70 -15.59 -6.47
C GLY A 686 -9.30 -15.48 -7.94
N HIS A 687 -9.27 -14.27 -8.51
CA HIS A 687 -8.79 -14.00 -9.86
C HIS A 687 -7.35 -14.48 -10.10
N SER A 688 -6.43 -14.26 -9.16
CA SER A 688 -5.02 -14.68 -9.30
C SER A 688 -4.88 -16.20 -9.27
N PHE A 689 -5.64 -16.87 -8.39
CA PHE A 689 -5.71 -18.34 -8.34
C PHE A 689 -6.31 -18.90 -9.63
N ALA A 690 -7.40 -18.30 -10.13
CA ALA A 690 -8.03 -18.70 -11.39
C ALA A 690 -7.08 -18.55 -12.59
N SER A 691 -6.36 -17.43 -12.68
CA SER A 691 -5.37 -17.19 -13.75
C SER A 691 -4.21 -18.18 -13.70
N LEU A 692 -3.62 -18.43 -12.53
CA LEU A 692 -2.54 -19.42 -12.41
C LEU A 692 -3.04 -20.84 -12.73
N ARG A 693 -4.22 -21.20 -12.24
CA ARG A 693 -4.87 -22.49 -12.52
C ARG A 693 -5.14 -22.69 -14.01
N ALA A 694 -5.58 -21.64 -14.72
CA ALA A 694 -5.79 -21.67 -16.16
C ALA A 694 -4.46 -21.79 -16.93
N SER A 695 -3.38 -21.19 -16.39
CA SER A 695 -2.10 -21.06 -17.08
C SER A 695 -1.16 -22.25 -16.87
N ARG A 696 -1.35 -23.05 -15.80
CA ARG A 696 -0.43 -24.13 -15.40
C ARG A 696 -0.10 -25.15 -16.49
N GLY A 697 -1.01 -25.35 -17.45
CA GLY A 697 -0.86 -26.32 -18.53
C GLY A 697 0.04 -25.87 -19.69
N PHE A 698 0.51 -24.62 -19.69
CA PHE A 698 1.29 -24.05 -20.79
C PHE A 698 2.81 -24.06 -20.56
N SER A 699 3.27 -24.15 -19.30
CA SER A 699 4.69 -24.20 -18.94
C SER A 699 4.91 -25.08 -17.71
N GLY A 700 6.04 -25.79 -17.69
CA GLY A 700 6.49 -26.56 -16.50
C GLY A 700 6.77 -25.65 -15.30
N VAL A 701 7.22 -24.42 -15.54
CA VAL A 701 7.40 -23.40 -14.48
C VAL A 701 6.05 -22.98 -13.89
N LEU A 702 5.04 -22.73 -14.72
CA LEU A 702 3.71 -22.38 -14.24
C LEU A 702 3.02 -23.52 -13.49
N SER A 703 3.30 -24.77 -13.89
CA SER A 703 2.93 -25.95 -13.12
C SER A 703 3.58 -25.97 -11.75
N LEU A 704 4.87 -25.65 -11.66
CA LEU A 704 5.57 -25.55 -10.38
C LEU A 704 5.03 -24.41 -9.50
N GLU A 705 4.72 -23.27 -10.09
CA GLU A 705 4.10 -22.14 -9.38
C GLU A 705 2.71 -22.50 -8.84
N GLU A 706 1.92 -23.29 -9.56
CA GLU A 706 0.67 -23.86 -9.05
C GLU A 706 0.89 -24.76 -7.83
N LEU A 707 1.99 -25.53 -7.79
CA LEU A 707 2.38 -26.33 -6.62
C LEU A 707 2.93 -25.49 -5.46
N TRP A 708 3.37 -24.26 -5.69
CA TRP A 708 3.93 -23.41 -4.63
C TRP A 708 2.93 -22.44 -4.03
N ARG A 709 2.01 -21.91 -4.84
CA ARG A 709 1.08 -20.84 -4.43
C ARG A 709 -0.34 -20.99 -4.99
N GLY A 710 -0.60 -22.02 -5.78
CA GLY A 710 -1.89 -22.23 -6.44
C GLY A 710 -2.89 -23.08 -5.63
N ILE A 711 -3.91 -23.56 -6.33
CA ILE A 711 -4.98 -24.38 -5.74
C ILE A 711 -4.46 -25.77 -5.37
N GLU A 712 -3.55 -26.35 -6.15
CA GLU A 712 -2.90 -27.62 -5.77
C GLU A 712 -2.20 -27.52 -4.40
N GLN A 713 -1.53 -26.39 -4.14
CA GLN A 713 -0.89 -26.17 -2.85
C GLN A 713 -1.91 -26.03 -1.71
N PHE A 714 -3.03 -25.34 -1.94
CA PHE A 714 -4.08 -25.22 -0.93
C PHE A 714 -4.65 -26.58 -0.56
N LEU A 715 -4.96 -27.40 -1.57
CA LEU A 715 -5.45 -28.76 -1.38
C LEU A 715 -4.43 -29.64 -0.63
N TYR A 716 -3.14 -29.52 -0.98
CA TYR A 716 -2.07 -30.23 -0.30
C TYR A 716 -1.97 -29.85 1.18
N ILE A 717 -1.93 -28.56 1.50
CA ILE A 717 -1.84 -28.07 2.89
C ILE A 717 -3.10 -28.45 3.69
N ASN A 718 -4.29 -28.37 3.09
CA ASN A 718 -5.52 -28.79 3.74
C ASN A 718 -5.52 -30.30 4.06
N ALA A 719 -5.09 -31.14 3.12
CA ALA A 719 -4.97 -32.57 3.33
C ALA A 719 -3.91 -32.90 4.40
N LEU A 720 -2.75 -32.28 4.33
CA LEU A 720 -1.67 -32.45 5.31
C LEU A 720 -2.10 -32.02 6.73
N SER A 721 -2.89 -30.96 6.83
CA SER A 721 -3.44 -30.47 8.11
C SER A 721 -4.43 -31.46 8.71
N SER A 722 -5.26 -32.08 7.87
CA SER A 722 -6.29 -33.03 8.29
C SER A 722 -5.69 -34.36 8.76
N ASP A 723 -4.62 -34.82 8.09
CA ASP A 723 -3.89 -36.06 8.41
C ASP A 723 -2.68 -35.81 9.34
N PHE A 724 -2.59 -34.64 9.98
CA PHE A 724 -1.37 -34.23 10.68
C PHE A 724 -0.98 -35.18 11.81
N ASP A 725 -1.96 -35.60 12.63
CA ASP A 725 -1.69 -36.39 13.84
C ASP A 725 -1.05 -37.76 13.53
N ASP A 726 -1.37 -38.35 12.37
CA ASP A 726 -0.78 -39.61 11.90
C ASP A 726 0.50 -39.42 11.05
N SER A 727 0.62 -38.28 10.35
CA SER A 727 1.69 -38.05 9.36
C SER A 727 2.87 -37.20 9.86
N TRP A 728 2.77 -36.50 11.00
CA TRP A 728 3.76 -35.49 11.41
C TRP A 728 5.21 -36.03 11.54
N LYS A 729 5.41 -37.26 12.00
CA LYS A 729 6.77 -37.87 12.07
C LYS A 729 7.36 -38.15 10.69
N LYS A 730 6.52 -38.43 9.68
CA LYS A 730 6.96 -38.56 8.29
C LYS A 730 7.30 -37.18 7.72
N LEU A 731 6.47 -36.17 8.00
CA LEU A 731 6.70 -34.78 7.64
C LEU A 731 8.03 -34.24 8.20
N SER A 732 8.28 -34.38 9.51
CA SER A 732 9.53 -34.01 10.18
C SER A 732 10.77 -34.63 9.53
N ARG A 733 10.71 -35.93 9.19
CA ARG A 733 11.79 -36.63 8.46
C ARG A 733 12.02 -36.07 7.05
N ARG A 734 10.94 -35.77 6.31
CA ARG A 734 11.03 -35.17 4.96
C ARG A 734 11.62 -33.76 5.01
N MET A 735 11.18 -32.91 5.94
CA MET A 735 11.76 -31.58 6.15
C MET A 735 13.25 -31.65 6.51
N SER A 736 13.63 -32.61 7.37
CA SER A 736 15.03 -32.83 7.76
C SER A 736 15.91 -33.27 6.58
N ALA A 737 15.35 -34.11 5.68
CA ALA A 737 16.03 -34.52 4.45
C ALA A 737 16.18 -33.34 3.47
N LEU A 738 15.12 -32.55 3.29
CA LEU A 738 15.14 -31.33 2.46
C LEU A 738 16.20 -30.34 2.94
N ARG A 739 16.28 -30.08 4.26
CA ARG A 739 17.30 -29.21 4.84
C ARG A 739 18.71 -29.65 4.45
N LYS A 740 19.03 -30.94 4.62
CA LYS A 740 20.35 -31.49 4.28
C LYS A 740 20.65 -31.43 2.78
N LYS A 741 19.62 -31.56 1.93
CA LYS A 741 19.74 -31.55 0.48
C LYS A 741 19.93 -30.15 -0.10
N LEU A 742 19.27 -29.15 0.47
CA LEU A 742 19.18 -27.79 -0.08
C LEU A 742 20.14 -26.81 0.57
N LEU A 743 20.30 -26.85 1.90
CA LEU A 743 21.10 -25.87 2.63
C LEU A 743 22.60 -26.20 2.59
N THR A 744 23.17 -26.14 1.38
CA THR A 744 24.56 -26.46 1.10
C THR A 744 25.20 -25.35 0.27
N ARG A 745 26.48 -25.05 0.51
CA ARG A 745 27.21 -23.93 -0.12
C ARG A 745 27.17 -23.95 -1.66
N GLU A 746 27.18 -25.11 -2.27
CA GLU A 746 27.19 -25.32 -3.73
C GLU A 746 25.85 -24.98 -4.41
N ARG A 747 24.79 -24.72 -3.63
CA ARG A 747 23.46 -24.29 -4.10
C ARG A 747 23.16 -22.83 -3.79
N MET A 748 24.05 -22.13 -3.09
CA MET A 748 23.80 -20.79 -2.57
C MET A 748 24.37 -19.72 -3.48
N LEU A 749 23.56 -18.70 -3.75
CA LEU A 749 23.96 -17.44 -4.34
C LEU A 749 23.60 -16.32 -3.37
N LEU A 750 24.51 -15.38 -3.19
CA LEU A 750 24.30 -14.22 -2.33
C LEU A 750 24.14 -12.97 -3.18
N ASN A 751 23.07 -12.23 -2.95
CA ASN A 751 22.90 -10.88 -3.43
C ASN A 751 22.95 -9.91 -2.25
N ILE A 752 23.71 -8.83 -2.38
CA ILE A 752 23.83 -7.78 -1.38
C ILE A 752 23.44 -6.46 -2.01
N THR A 753 22.56 -5.72 -1.34
CA THR A 753 22.24 -4.33 -1.66
C THR A 753 22.59 -3.45 -0.47
N ALA A 754 23.46 -2.47 -0.72
CA ALA A 754 24.11 -1.70 0.33
C ALA A 754 24.59 -0.33 -0.18
N ASP A 755 24.91 0.56 0.75
CA ASP A 755 25.62 1.80 0.44
C ASP A 755 27.00 1.55 -0.19
N THR A 756 27.42 2.45 -1.09
CA THR A 756 28.71 2.39 -1.79
C THR A 756 29.89 2.23 -0.81
N GLY A 757 30.78 1.28 -1.12
CA GLY A 757 31.97 0.97 -0.34
C GLY A 757 31.71 0.22 0.96
N LEU A 758 30.50 -0.30 1.19
CA LEU A 758 30.17 -1.05 2.40
C LEU A 758 30.69 -2.49 2.39
N LEU A 759 30.91 -3.09 1.21
CA LEU A 759 31.24 -4.52 1.07
C LEU A 759 32.46 -4.94 1.92
N GLU A 760 33.53 -4.15 1.91
CA GLU A 760 34.76 -4.45 2.68
C GLU A 760 34.51 -4.55 4.19
N ARG A 761 33.55 -3.77 4.72
CA ARG A 761 33.22 -3.76 6.16
C ARG A 761 32.36 -4.96 6.56
N ILE A 762 31.51 -5.45 5.66
CA ILE A 762 30.59 -6.57 5.92
C ILE A 762 31.13 -7.92 5.45
N GLU A 763 32.19 -7.95 4.63
CA GLU A 763 32.82 -9.17 4.11
C GLU A 763 33.09 -10.23 5.19
N PRO A 764 33.66 -9.91 6.38
CA PRO A 764 33.89 -10.91 7.41
C PRO A 764 32.60 -11.60 7.90
N ALA A 765 31.50 -10.84 8.03
CA ALA A 765 30.22 -11.37 8.46
C ALA A 765 29.57 -12.24 7.36
N VAL A 766 29.64 -11.80 6.11
CA VAL A 766 29.09 -12.52 4.95
C VAL A 766 29.83 -13.84 4.70
N THR A 767 31.16 -13.82 4.75
CA THR A 767 31.98 -15.02 4.55
C THR A 767 31.84 -16.03 5.69
N GLU A 768 31.65 -15.55 6.93
CA GLU A 768 31.34 -16.40 8.07
C GLU A 768 29.96 -17.04 7.96
N PHE A 769 28.95 -16.25 7.58
CA PHE A 769 27.60 -16.73 7.30
C PHE A 769 27.60 -17.86 6.27
N PHE A 770 28.31 -17.66 5.16
CA PHE A 770 28.43 -18.69 4.12
C PHE A 770 29.16 -19.95 4.64
N THR A 771 30.19 -19.78 5.46
CA THR A 771 30.96 -20.89 6.06
C THR A 771 30.14 -21.74 7.02
N ALA A 772 29.11 -21.18 7.66
CA ALA A 772 28.24 -21.90 8.57
C ALA A 772 27.44 -23.03 7.89
N PHE A 773 27.30 -23.00 6.56
CA PHE A 773 26.59 -24.03 5.80
C PHE A 773 27.52 -25.17 5.35
N PRO A 774 27.02 -26.43 5.37
CA PRO A 774 27.80 -27.59 4.93
C PRO A 774 28.13 -27.53 3.44
N SER A 775 29.18 -28.25 3.04
CA SER A 775 29.40 -28.60 1.63
C SER A 775 28.45 -29.73 1.23
N GLY A 776 28.00 -29.71 -0.01
CA GLY A 776 27.07 -30.66 -0.60
C GLY A 776 27.36 -30.94 -2.07
N GLU A 777 26.43 -31.65 -2.70
CA GLU A 777 26.53 -31.98 -4.13
C GLU A 777 26.12 -30.78 -5.00
N LYS A 778 26.83 -30.60 -6.12
CA LYS A 778 26.43 -29.66 -7.17
C LYS A 778 25.06 -30.01 -7.75
N LYS A 779 24.38 -29.03 -8.36
CA LYS A 779 23.06 -29.21 -9.00
C LYS A 779 23.04 -30.45 -9.90
N LYS A 780 22.04 -31.31 -9.71
CA LYS A 780 21.73 -32.41 -10.63
C LYS A 780 20.69 -31.91 -11.60
N LYS A 781 21.00 -31.92 -12.91
CA LYS A 781 20.01 -31.62 -13.95
C LYS A 781 18.94 -32.69 -13.92
N ARG A 782 17.74 -32.31 -13.49
CA ARG A 782 16.51 -33.06 -13.74
C ARG A 782 15.59 -32.14 -14.53
N PRO A 783 15.05 -32.59 -15.66
CA PRO A 783 13.98 -31.86 -16.33
C PRO A 783 12.83 -31.61 -15.35
N LEU A 784 12.16 -30.47 -15.49
CA LEU A 784 10.86 -30.29 -14.85
C LEU A 784 9.90 -31.38 -15.33
N ALA A 785 8.97 -31.78 -14.46
CA ALA A 785 7.90 -32.67 -14.85
C ALA A 785 7.03 -32.02 -15.95
N ASP A 786 6.33 -32.87 -16.72
CA ASP A 786 5.38 -32.39 -17.71
C ASP A 786 4.34 -31.45 -17.10
N ALA A 787 3.85 -30.51 -17.91
CA ALA A 787 2.87 -29.53 -17.47
C ALA A 787 1.61 -30.22 -16.91
N LEU A 788 1.10 -29.73 -15.78
CA LEU A 788 -0.11 -30.20 -15.15
C LEU A 788 -1.29 -30.03 -16.10
N PRO A 789 -2.13 -31.07 -16.29
CA PRO A 789 -3.26 -30.98 -17.20
C PRO A 789 -4.28 -29.94 -16.73
N VAL A 790 -4.82 -29.18 -17.69
CA VAL A 790 -5.91 -28.23 -17.48
C VAL A 790 -7.05 -28.57 -18.44
N PRO A 791 -8.27 -28.85 -17.95
CA PRO A 791 -9.42 -29.01 -18.82
C PRO A 791 -9.71 -27.70 -19.54
N ARG A 792 -10.49 -27.74 -20.64
CA ARG A 792 -10.80 -26.51 -21.40
C ARG A 792 -11.54 -25.48 -20.53
N TYR A 793 -12.46 -25.95 -19.70
CA TYR A 793 -13.20 -25.18 -18.73
C TYR A 793 -13.11 -25.89 -17.37
N GLN A 794 -12.94 -25.15 -16.28
CA GLN A 794 -12.99 -25.66 -14.91
C GLN A 794 -13.74 -24.71 -13.99
N ALA A 795 -14.58 -25.24 -13.10
CA ALA A 795 -15.15 -24.47 -12.00
C ALA A 795 -14.47 -24.79 -10.65
N LEU A 796 -14.22 -23.76 -9.84
CA LEU A 796 -13.74 -23.86 -8.47
C LEU A 796 -14.83 -23.30 -7.55
N LEU A 797 -15.44 -24.16 -6.73
CA LEU A 797 -16.60 -23.81 -5.93
C LEU A 797 -16.17 -23.32 -4.54
N ILE A 798 -16.59 -22.11 -4.19
CA ILE A 798 -16.41 -21.49 -2.86
C ILE A 798 -17.73 -20.86 -2.40
N PRO A 799 -17.95 -20.66 -1.09
CA PRO A 799 -19.05 -19.83 -0.61
C PRO A 799 -18.75 -18.36 -0.94
N THR A 800 -19.44 -17.79 -1.93
CA THR A 800 -19.24 -16.41 -2.38
C THR A 800 -20.50 -15.85 -3.04
N THR A 801 -20.68 -14.53 -2.99
CA THR A 801 -21.72 -13.78 -3.72
C THR A 801 -21.20 -13.18 -5.02
N VAL A 802 -19.88 -13.20 -5.24
CA VAL A 802 -19.19 -12.67 -6.42
C VAL A 802 -18.28 -13.71 -7.06
N ASN A 803 -17.97 -13.54 -8.34
CA ASN A 803 -17.24 -14.51 -9.15
C ASN A 803 -15.83 -14.00 -9.54
N TYR A 804 -14.99 -14.94 -9.94
CA TYR A 804 -13.71 -14.65 -10.58
C TYR A 804 -13.56 -15.51 -11.83
N ALA A 805 -13.57 -14.88 -13.00
CA ALA A 805 -13.35 -15.56 -14.27
C ALA A 805 -11.92 -15.31 -14.74
N ALA A 806 -11.22 -16.35 -15.22
CA ALA A 806 -9.92 -16.21 -15.85
C ALA A 806 -9.81 -17.06 -17.11
N LEU A 807 -9.19 -16.52 -18.14
CA LEU A 807 -8.93 -17.17 -19.42
C LEU A 807 -7.46 -17.00 -19.79
N ALA A 808 -6.76 -18.10 -20.08
CA ALA A 808 -5.34 -18.12 -20.41
C ALA A 808 -5.08 -18.93 -21.69
N PHE A 809 -4.11 -18.48 -22.50
CA PHE A 809 -3.73 -19.11 -23.77
C PHE A 809 -2.29 -18.73 -24.16
N PRO A 810 -1.65 -19.46 -25.10
CA PRO A 810 -0.28 -19.19 -25.50
C PRO A 810 -0.09 -17.79 -26.11
N SER A 811 1.05 -17.17 -25.84
CA SER A 811 1.48 -15.86 -26.35
C SER A 811 2.94 -15.90 -26.80
N SER A 812 3.46 -14.78 -27.31
CA SER A 812 4.91 -14.66 -27.52
C SER A 812 5.71 -14.62 -26.22
N ARG A 813 6.97 -15.02 -26.34
CA ARG A 813 7.94 -15.05 -25.26
C ARG A 813 8.80 -13.79 -25.24
N LEU A 814 9.45 -13.55 -24.11
CA LEU A 814 10.41 -12.47 -23.94
C LEU A 814 11.59 -12.67 -24.90
N GLY A 815 11.88 -11.64 -25.70
CA GLY A 815 12.89 -11.68 -26.77
C GLY A 815 12.27 -11.85 -28.17
N ASP A 816 11.04 -12.33 -28.28
CA ASP A 816 10.30 -12.34 -29.54
C ASP A 816 9.96 -10.91 -29.98
N ARG A 817 9.96 -10.67 -31.28
CA ARG A 817 9.65 -9.35 -31.85
C ARG A 817 8.21 -8.93 -31.56
N GLU A 818 7.31 -9.89 -31.40
CA GLU A 818 5.87 -9.67 -31.25
C GLU A 818 5.44 -9.38 -29.81
N HIS A 819 6.24 -9.78 -28.81
CA HIS A 819 5.92 -9.59 -27.39
C HIS A 819 5.64 -8.13 -27.00
N PRO A 820 6.44 -7.14 -27.44
CA PRO A 820 6.16 -5.73 -27.17
C PRO A 820 4.77 -5.27 -27.65
N TYR A 821 4.29 -5.81 -28.78
CA TYR A 821 2.96 -5.48 -29.32
C TYR A 821 1.83 -6.13 -28.52
N GLU A 822 2.03 -7.35 -28.02
CA GLU A 822 1.08 -8.01 -27.11
C GLU A 822 0.99 -7.30 -25.76
N ASP A 823 2.09 -6.73 -25.26
CA ASP A 823 2.10 -5.92 -24.04
C ASP A 823 1.27 -4.63 -24.19
N LEU A 824 1.41 -3.95 -25.34
CA LEU A 824 0.61 -2.78 -25.67
C LEU A 824 -0.87 -3.16 -25.82
N LEU A 825 -1.15 -4.23 -26.53
CA LEU A 825 -2.50 -4.76 -26.72
C LEU A 825 -3.15 -5.12 -25.37
N ALA A 826 -2.44 -5.82 -24.48
CA ALA A 826 -2.94 -6.15 -23.15
C ALA A 826 -3.29 -4.90 -22.34
N HIS A 827 -2.46 -3.85 -22.45
CA HIS A 827 -2.76 -2.59 -21.79
C HIS A 827 -4.00 -1.90 -22.39
N ILE A 828 -4.13 -1.85 -23.72
CA ILE A 828 -5.30 -1.29 -24.41
C ILE A 828 -6.58 -2.01 -23.99
N LEU A 829 -6.58 -3.35 -24.00
CA LEU A 829 -7.71 -4.14 -23.52
C LEU A 829 -8.12 -3.78 -22.11
N LYS A 830 -7.13 -3.66 -21.20
CA LYS A 830 -7.34 -3.37 -19.78
C LYS A 830 -8.01 -2.00 -19.57
N VAL A 831 -7.58 -0.96 -20.29
CA VAL A 831 -8.02 0.43 -20.02
C VAL A 831 -9.24 0.87 -20.82
N GLU A 832 -9.57 0.19 -21.92
CA GLU A 832 -10.74 0.50 -22.74
C GLU A 832 -11.78 -0.62 -22.65
N SER A 833 -11.79 -1.57 -23.60
CA SER A 833 -12.92 -2.48 -23.84
C SER A 833 -13.25 -3.37 -22.63
N LEU A 834 -12.25 -3.90 -21.90
CA LEU A 834 -12.53 -4.70 -20.69
C LEU A 834 -13.04 -3.84 -19.54
N TRP A 835 -12.50 -2.63 -19.37
CA TRP A 835 -12.98 -1.70 -18.35
C TRP A 835 -14.44 -1.33 -18.61
N GLU A 836 -14.76 -1.00 -19.85
CA GLU A 836 -16.13 -0.63 -20.24
C GLU A 836 -17.10 -1.82 -20.06
N LYS A 837 -16.81 -2.97 -20.67
CA LYS A 837 -17.76 -4.10 -20.71
C LYS A 837 -17.91 -4.83 -19.38
N ILE A 838 -16.81 -5.06 -18.68
CA ILE A 838 -16.81 -5.90 -17.47
C ILE A 838 -17.06 -5.06 -16.22
N ARG A 839 -16.48 -3.85 -16.12
CA ARG A 839 -16.64 -2.98 -14.95
C ARG A 839 -17.79 -1.97 -15.09
N MET A 840 -17.77 -1.13 -16.12
CA MET A 840 -18.78 -0.06 -16.25
C MET A 840 -20.17 -0.60 -16.58
N GLN A 841 -20.27 -1.51 -17.54
CA GLN A 841 -21.54 -2.12 -17.97
C GLN A 841 -21.88 -3.38 -17.17
N GLY A 842 -20.86 -4.18 -16.83
CA GLY A 842 -21.01 -5.47 -16.16
C GLY A 842 -20.97 -5.42 -14.62
N GLY A 843 -20.63 -4.30 -14.01
CA GLY A 843 -20.64 -4.13 -12.55
C GLY A 843 -19.55 -4.88 -11.78
N ALA A 844 -18.55 -5.48 -12.45
CA ALA A 844 -17.43 -6.11 -11.76
C ALA A 844 -16.48 -5.06 -11.17
N TYR A 845 -15.84 -5.37 -10.04
CA TYR A 845 -14.88 -4.46 -9.42
C TYR A 845 -13.61 -4.24 -10.26
N GLY A 846 -13.15 -5.27 -10.98
CA GLY A 846 -11.94 -5.18 -11.79
C GLY A 846 -11.90 -6.12 -12.98
N ALA A 847 -11.15 -5.71 -14.00
CA ALA A 847 -10.83 -6.50 -15.18
C ALA A 847 -9.34 -6.35 -15.52
N PHE A 848 -8.72 -7.43 -15.98
CA PHE A 848 -7.28 -7.53 -16.20
C PHE A 848 -6.99 -8.19 -17.55
N ALA A 849 -5.92 -7.72 -18.18
CA ALA A 849 -5.25 -8.38 -19.29
C ALA A 849 -3.73 -8.24 -19.10
N SER A 850 -2.99 -9.33 -19.30
CA SER A 850 -1.54 -9.35 -19.07
C SER A 850 -0.84 -10.42 -19.90
N VAL A 851 0.42 -10.16 -20.24
CA VAL A 851 1.33 -11.12 -20.86
C VAL A 851 2.36 -11.56 -19.82
N ASN A 852 2.43 -12.87 -19.56
CA ASN A 852 3.57 -13.48 -18.90
C ASN A 852 4.57 -13.90 -19.99
N ALA A 853 5.50 -13.01 -20.31
CA ALA A 853 6.40 -13.17 -21.44
C ALA A 853 7.52 -14.19 -21.20
N THR A 854 7.98 -14.39 -19.96
CA THR A 854 9.00 -15.42 -19.70
C THR A 854 8.44 -16.81 -20.02
N GLU A 855 7.16 -17.02 -19.70
CA GLU A 855 6.46 -18.29 -19.88
C GLU A 855 5.65 -18.40 -21.18
N GLY A 856 5.46 -17.29 -21.92
CA GLY A 856 4.71 -17.24 -23.17
C GLY A 856 3.20 -17.47 -23.00
N VAL A 857 2.58 -16.82 -22.01
CA VAL A 857 1.14 -16.93 -21.74
C VAL A 857 0.45 -15.56 -21.73
N PHE A 858 -0.66 -15.45 -22.44
CA PHE A 858 -1.61 -14.34 -22.32
C PHE A 858 -2.73 -14.73 -21.36
N ALA A 859 -3.09 -13.83 -20.44
CA ALA A 859 -4.19 -14.06 -19.52
C ALA A 859 -5.12 -12.85 -19.45
N MET A 860 -6.43 -13.12 -19.36
CA MET A 860 -7.46 -12.16 -19.01
C MET A 860 -8.20 -12.63 -17.77
N ALA A 861 -8.61 -11.72 -16.89
CA ALA A 861 -9.33 -12.06 -15.67
C ALA A 861 -10.30 -10.98 -15.21
N SER A 862 -11.34 -11.37 -14.47
CA SER A 862 -12.24 -10.45 -13.75
C SER A 862 -12.14 -10.66 -12.24
N TYR A 863 -12.55 -9.63 -11.50
CA TYR A 863 -12.44 -9.59 -10.05
C TYR A 863 -13.70 -9.05 -9.40
N ARG A 864 -14.24 -9.82 -8.44
CA ARG A 864 -15.51 -9.59 -7.77
C ARG A 864 -16.61 -9.27 -8.79
N ASP A 865 -16.79 -10.20 -9.70
CA ASP A 865 -17.65 -10.08 -10.86
C ASP A 865 -19.06 -10.60 -10.53
N PRO A 866 -20.13 -9.81 -10.68
CA PRO A 866 -21.49 -10.30 -10.44
C PRO A 866 -21.93 -11.31 -11.51
N HIS A 867 -21.21 -11.39 -12.62
CA HIS A 867 -21.50 -12.28 -13.73
C HIS A 867 -20.55 -13.47 -13.79
N THR A 868 -21.03 -14.54 -14.40
CA THR A 868 -20.26 -15.77 -14.62
C THR A 868 -19.83 -15.88 -16.08
N PHE A 869 -20.75 -16.24 -16.99
CA PHE A 869 -20.42 -16.55 -18.38
C PHE A 869 -20.16 -15.31 -19.26
N ARG A 870 -20.92 -14.22 -19.05
CA ARG A 870 -20.85 -13.01 -19.90
C ARG A 870 -19.44 -12.45 -20.01
N THR A 871 -18.64 -12.62 -18.96
CA THR A 871 -17.26 -12.16 -18.89
C THR A 871 -16.34 -12.89 -19.87
N PHE A 872 -16.51 -14.20 -20.07
CA PHE A 872 -15.73 -14.95 -21.07
C PHE A 872 -16.04 -14.49 -22.50
N GLN A 873 -17.30 -14.14 -22.77
CA GLN A 873 -17.70 -13.56 -24.05
C GLN A 873 -17.09 -12.16 -24.21
N ALA A 874 -17.15 -11.33 -23.17
CA ALA A 874 -16.53 -10.00 -23.16
C ALA A 874 -15.01 -10.07 -23.42
N PHE A 875 -14.29 -11.04 -22.85
CA PHE A 875 -12.86 -11.25 -23.16
C PHE A 875 -12.62 -11.49 -24.65
N ARG A 876 -13.41 -12.37 -25.27
CA ARG A 876 -13.27 -12.71 -26.68
C ARG A 876 -13.64 -11.55 -27.59
N ASP A 877 -14.74 -10.88 -27.30
CA ASP A 877 -15.22 -9.74 -28.11
C ASP A 877 -14.26 -8.57 -28.04
N SER A 878 -13.70 -8.28 -26.86
CA SER A 878 -12.73 -7.19 -26.67
C SER A 878 -11.45 -7.44 -27.48
N LEU A 879 -10.96 -8.68 -27.53
CA LEU A 879 -9.82 -9.04 -28.37
C LEU A 879 -10.16 -8.96 -29.86
N ALA A 880 -11.37 -9.37 -30.24
CA ALA A 880 -11.83 -9.33 -31.64
C ALA A 880 -11.95 -7.91 -32.17
N GLU A 881 -12.40 -6.95 -31.36
CA GLU A 881 -12.52 -5.53 -31.73
C GLU A 881 -11.18 -4.93 -32.18
N LEU A 882 -10.07 -5.30 -31.52
CA LEU A 882 -8.75 -4.79 -31.88
C LEU A 882 -8.24 -5.29 -33.24
N LYS A 883 -8.91 -6.26 -33.88
CA LYS A 883 -8.63 -6.67 -35.25
C LYS A 883 -9.15 -5.69 -36.30
N GLU A 884 -10.17 -4.90 -35.97
CA GLU A 884 -10.76 -3.92 -36.88
C GLU A 884 -9.93 -2.61 -36.92
N GLY A 885 -9.03 -2.43 -35.96
CA GLY A 885 -8.10 -1.31 -35.88
C GLY A 885 -8.00 -0.74 -34.47
N THR A 886 -7.01 0.12 -34.25
CA THR A 886 -6.83 0.84 -32.99
C THR A 886 -6.68 2.33 -33.29
N ASP A 887 -7.43 3.15 -32.56
CA ASP A 887 -7.31 4.60 -32.61
C ASP A 887 -5.85 5.02 -32.32
N PRO A 888 -5.20 5.80 -33.21
CA PRO A 888 -3.82 6.26 -33.00
C PRO A 888 -3.60 6.97 -31.66
N LEU A 889 -4.57 7.75 -31.17
CA LEU A 889 -4.44 8.46 -29.90
C LEU A 889 -4.46 7.49 -28.70
N LEU A 890 -5.31 6.47 -28.77
CA LEU A 890 -5.34 5.38 -27.79
C LEU A 890 -4.01 4.60 -27.77
N LEU A 891 -3.46 4.30 -28.95
CA LEU A 891 -2.16 3.64 -29.07
C LEU A 891 -1.03 4.50 -28.47
N GLU A 892 -1.01 5.80 -28.77
CA GLU A 892 -0.01 6.73 -28.21
C GLU A 892 -0.05 6.73 -26.67
N LYS A 893 -1.24 6.84 -26.07
CA LYS A 893 -1.41 6.75 -24.61
C LYS A 893 -0.96 5.41 -24.06
N ALA A 894 -1.20 4.32 -24.80
CA ALA A 894 -0.77 3.00 -24.40
C ALA A 894 0.77 2.86 -24.44
N VAL A 895 1.43 3.44 -25.45
CA VAL A 895 2.89 3.51 -25.55
C VAL A 895 3.48 4.26 -24.35
N ILE A 896 2.94 5.45 -24.06
CA ILE A 896 3.35 6.27 -22.91
C ILE A 896 3.20 5.47 -21.61
N SER A 897 2.03 4.87 -21.37
CA SER A 897 1.75 4.13 -20.15
C SER A 897 2.63 2.88 -20.00
N VAL A 898 2.80 2.08 -21.05
CA VAL A 898 3.61 0.85 -20.99
C VAL A 898 5.10 1.17 -20.84
N ALA A 899 5.62 2.17 -21.55
CA ALA A 899 7.00 2.63 -21.39
C ALA A 899 7.25 3.28 -20.02
N GLY A 900 6.23 3.99 -19.50
CA GLY A 900 6.24 4.66 -18.20
C GLY A 900 6.31 3.72 -17.00
N ARG A 901 5.81 2.48 -17.10
CA ARG A 901 5.87 1.49 -16.00
C ARG A 901 7.28 1.24 -15.49
N GLU A 902 8.29 1.27 -16.37
CA GLU A 902 9.69 1.09 -15.98
C GLU A 902 10.31 2.34 -15.31
N LEU A 903 9.65 3.50 -15.41
CA LEU A 903 10.10 4.75 -14.81
C LEU A 903 9.66 4.89 -13.35
N ARG A 904 8.76 4.02 -12.88
CA ARG A 904 8.34 4.00 -11.48
C ARG A 904 9.56 3.70 -10.60
N PRO A 905 9.89 4.58 -9.64
CA PRO A 905 10.97 4.35 -8.70
C PRO A 905 10.74 3.09 -7.88
N LEU A 906 11.84 2.43 -7.56
CA LEU A 906 11.88 1.24 -6.73
C LEU A 906 12.70 1.58 -5.50
N ALA A 907 12.32 1.04 -4.34
CA ALA A 907 13.15 1.17 -3.16
C ALA A 907 14.49 0.43 -3.36
N PRO A 908 15.57 0.80 -2.65
CA PRO A 908 16.89 0.19 -2.78
C PRO A 908 16.87 -1.34 -2.81
N GLY A 909 16.19 -1.97 -1.84
CA GLY A 909 16.07 -3.42 -1.80
C GLY A 909 15.26 -4.00 -2.99
N GLU A 910 14.28 -3.28 -3.53
CA GLU A 910 13.53 -3.71 -4.71
C GLU A 910 14.38 -3.61 -5.98
N GLU A 911 15.18 -2.54 -6.12
CA GLU A 911 16.15 -2.37 -7.21
C GLU A 911 17.17 -3.50 -7.25
N GLY A 912 17.80 -3.78 -6.11
CA GLY A 912 18.80 -4.85 -6.01
C GLY A 912 18.23 -6.23 -6.32
N MET A 913 17.03 -6.55 -5.80
CA MET A 913 16.35 -7.80 -6.13
C MET A 913 15.98 -7.88 -7.61
N LEU A 914 15.50 -6.79 -8.22
CA LEU A 914 15.16 -6.76 -9.64
C LEU A 914 16.41 -6.96 -10.52
N ALA A 915 17.52 -6.29 -10.21
CA ALA A 915 18.79 -6.46 -10.89
C ALA A 915 19.28 -7.91 -10.79
N PHE A 916 19.19 -8.50 -9.59
CA PHE A 916 19.55 -9.89 -9.34
C PHE A 916 18.68 -10.87 -10.13
N ARG A 917 17.34 -10.70 -10.12
CA ARG A 917 16.41 -11.51 -10.94
C ARG A 917 16.76 -11.46 -12.41
N ARG A 918 17.01 -10.26 -12.96
CA ARG A 918 17.39 -10.09 -14.37
C ARG A 918 18.66 -10.86 -14.71
N ARG A 919 19.65 -10.84 -13.81
CA ARG A 919 20.88 -11.65 -13.95
C ARG A 919 20.60 -13.16 -13.91
N LEU A 920 19.73 -13.62 -13.02
CA LEU A 920 19.36 -15.04 -12.88
C LEU A 920 18.50 -15.56 -14.04
N TYR A 921 17.69 -14.71 -14.67
CA TYR A 921 16.80 -15.05 -15.79
C TYR A 921 17.38 -14.70 -17.16
N SER A 922 18.60 -14.15 -17.18
CA SER A 922 19.31 -13.73 -18.39
C SER A 922 18.58 -12.64 -19.17
N ILE A 923 17.89 -11.74 -18.46
CA ILE A 923 17.26 -10.56 -19.05
C ILE A 923 18.33 -9.47 -19.18
N SER A 924 18.89 -9.31 -20.37
CA SER A 924 19.91 -8.29 -20.65
C SER A 924 19.29 -6.90 -20.81
N ASP A 925 20.09 -5.85 -20.57
CA ASP A 925 19.66 -4.48 -20.88
C ASP A 925 19.52 -4.24 -22.39
N ASP A 926 20.25 -4.97 -23.24
CA ASP A 926 20.12 -4.88 -24.70
C ASP A 926 18.77 -5.41 -25.18
N GLU A 927 18.31 -6.54 -24.64
CA GLU A 927 16.97 -7.10 -24.92
C GLU A 927 15.86 -6.13 -24.47
N ARG A 928 16.03 -5.52 -23.29
CA ARG A 928 15.11 -4.49 -22.79
C ARG A 928 15.12 -3.24 -23.67
N GLN A 929 16.28 -2.80 -24.12
CA GLN A 929 16.43 -1.66 -25.02
C GLN A 929 15.76 -1.92 -26.38
N LYS A 930 15.95 -3.10 -26.97
CA LYS A 930 15.24 -3.51 -28.19
C LYS A 930 13.71 -3.48 -27.99
N LYS A 931 13.22 -4.02 -26.87
CA LYS A 931 11.80 -3.94 -26.51
C LYS A 931 11.31 -2.49 -26.43
N ARG A 932 12.07 -1.60 -25.77
CA ARG A 932 11.77 -0.17 -25.65
C ARG A 932 11.64 0.48 -27.03
N GLU A 933 12.58 0.24 -27.93
CA GLU A 933 12.55 0.77 -29.29
C GLU A 933 11.34 0.28 -30.09
N ILE A 934 10.98 -0.99 -29.97
CA ILE A 934 9.79 -1.55 -30.61
C ILE A 934 8.52 -0.89 -30.07
N ILE A 935 8.39 -0.74 -28.75
CA ILE A 935 7.23 -0.08 -28.12
C ILE A 935 7.07 1.35 -28.63
N LEU A 936 8.16 2.14 -28.63
CA LEU A 936 8.13 3.54 -29.06
C LEU A 936 7.87 3.73 -30.56
N SER A 937 7.99 2.67 -31.37
CA SER A 937 7.80 2.71 -32.82
C SER A 937 6.54 1.98 -33.29
N ALA A 938 5.73 1.46 -32.37
CA ALA A 938 4.55 0.65 -32.67
C ALA A 938 3.47 1.46 -33.41
N GLY A 939 2.89 0.88 -34.45
CA GLY A 939 1.74 1.44 -35.16
C GLY A 939 0.47 0.59 -35.00
N SER A 940 -0.69 1.15 -35.37
CA SER A 940 -1.99 0.44 -35.26
C SER A 940 -2.01 -0.91 -36.01
N GLU A 941 -1.27 -1.02 -37.11
CA GLU A 941 -1.14 -2.28 -37.86
C GLU A 941 -0.37 -3.37 -37.09
N ASP A 942 0.58 -3.00 -36.23
CA ASP A 942 1.27 -3.97 -35.37
C ASP A 942 0.33 -4.54 -34.31
N ILE A 943 -0.52 -3.70 -33.71
CA ILE A 943 -1.54 -4.12 -32.75
C ILE A 943 -2.58 -5.03 -33.41
N ARG A 944 -3.03 -4.68 -34.63
CA ARG A 944 -3.96 -5.48 -35.41
C ARG A 944 -3.44 -6.91 -35.65
N ARG A 945 -2.18 -7.02 -36.06
CA ARG A 945 -1.51 -8.32 -36.29
C ARG A 945 -1.31 -9.11 -34.99
N ALA A 946 -0.99 -8.44 -33.88
CA ALA A 946 -0.91 -9.07 -32.57
C ALA A 946 -2.28 -9.62 -32.13
N ALA A 947 -3.37 -8.86 -32.35
CA ALA A 947 -4.73 -9.30 -32.06
C ALA A 947 -5.14 -10.53 -32.87
N GLU A 948 -4.83 -10.57 -34.18
CA GLU A 948 -5.10 -11.73 -35.03
C GLU A 948 -4.39 -13.01 -34.54
N ARG A 949 -3.12 -12.87 -34.13
CA ARG A 949 -2.35 -14.00 -33.59
C ARG A 949 -2.93 -14.49 -32.26
N LEU A 950 -3.18 -13.58 -31.33
CA LEU A 950 -3.74 -13.92 -30.02
C LEU A 950 -5.14 -14.53 -30.15
N MET A 951 -5.97 -14.05 -31.08
CA MET A 951 -7.30 -14.61 -31.34
C MET A 951 -7.19 -16.06 -31.86
N SER A 952 -6.24 -16.33 -32.75
CA SER A 952 -5.99 -17.68 -33.25
C SER A 952 -5.55 -18.63 -32.12
N ALA A 953 -4.69 -18.15 -31.20
CA ALA A 953 -4.26 -18.90 -30.04
C ALA A 953 -5.39 -19.13 -29.02
N LEU A 954 -6.24 -18.12 -28.80
CA LEU A 954 -7.43 -18.21 -27.95
C LEU A 954 -8.39 -19.29 -28.48
N ASP A 955 -8.69 -19.28 -29.77
CA ASP A 955 -9.62 -20.22 -30.39
C ASP A 955 -9.12 -21.68 -30.33
N ALA A 956 -7.80 -21.88 -30.49
CA ALA A 956 -7.19 -23.20 -30.54
C ALA A 956 -6.83 -23.79 -29.17
N HIS A 957 -6.43 -22.96 -28.20
CA HIS A 957 -5.71 -23.42 -27.01
C HIS A 957 -6.21 -22.87 -25.68
N ALA A 958 -7.21 -21.97 -25.66
CA ALA A 958 -7.63 -21.33 -24.42
C ALA A 958 -8.10 -22.32 -23.33
N LYS A 959 -7.73 -21.97 -22.10
CA LYS A 959 -8.15 -22.59 -20.85
C LYS A 959 -8.87 -21.56 -20.02
N ALA A 960 -10.03 -21.92 -19.49
CA ALA A 960 -10.86 -21.04 -18.69
C ALA A 960 -11.12 -21.64 -17.31
N VAL A 961 -11.02 -20.81 -16.27
CA VAL A 961 -11.30 -21.17 -14.89
C VAL A 961 -12.28 -20.16 -14.31
N LEU A 962 -13.34 -20.66 -13.67
CA LEU A 962 -14.34 -19.86 -12.98
C LEU A 962 -14.35 -20.22 -11.50
N VAL A 963 -14.04 -19.25 -10.63
CA VAL A 963 -14.27 -19.37 -9.19
C VAL A 963 -15.64 -18.77 -8.88
N THR A 964 -16.55 -19.57 -8.33
CA THR A 964 -17.98 -19.18 -8.19
C THR A 964 -18.67 -19.96 -7.07
N SER A 965 -19.90 -19.58 -6.73
CA SER A 965 -20.78 -20.33 -5.86
C SER A 965 -21.33 -21.59 -6.53
N ARG A 966 -21.98 -22.46 -5.75
CA ARG A 966 -22.64 -23.65 -6.31
C ARG A 966 -23.78 -23.27 -7.26
N GLU A 967 -24.47 -22.18 -6.96
CA GLU A 967 -25.55 -21.60 -7.75
C GLU A 967 -24.99 -21.04 -9.06
N GLY A 968 -23.97 -20.18 -8.99
CA GLY A 968 -23.34 -19.60 -10.17
C GLY A 968 -22.69 -20.65 -11.08
N TRP A 969 -22.17 -21.75 -10.51
CA TRP A 969 -21.72 -22.90 -11.30
C TRP A 969 -22.86 -23.60 -12.05
N LYS A 970 -24.01 -23.85 -11.42
CA LYS A 970 -25.16 -24.50 -12.10
C LYS A 970 -25.62 -23.65 -13.28
N GLU A 971 -25.78 -22.35 -13.08
CA GLU A 971 -26.15 -21.42 -14.15
C GLU A 971 -25.11 -21.45 -15.29
N SER A 972 -23.83 -21.48 -14.95
CA SER A 972 -22.75 -21.54 -15.95
C SER A 972 -22.70 -22.87 -16.69
N ALA A 973 -22.99 -23.99 -16.01
CA ALA A 973 -22.97 -25.34 -16.57
C ALA A 973 -24.13 -25.59 -17.56
N GLU A 974 -25.23 -24.83 -17.44
CA GLU A 974 -26.29 -24.82 -18.46
C GLU A 974 -25.82 -24.19 -19.78
N ILE A 975 -24.87 -23.25 -19.71
CA ILE A 975 -24.34 -22.53 -20.88
C ILE A 975 -23.10 -23.23 -21.46
N ILE A 976 -22.20 -23.71 -20.59
CA ILE A 976 -20.99 -24.46 -20.95
C ILE A 976 -21.09 -25.88 -20.36
N PRO A 977 -21.57 -26.88 -21.13
CA PRO A 977 -21.74 -28.23 -20.64
C PRO A 977 -20.46 -28.87 -20.07
N GLU A 978 -19.27 -28.48 -20.55
CA GLU A 978 -17.98 -28.97 -20.03
C GLU A 978 -17.75 -28.59 -18.56
N LEU A 979 -18.35 -27.51 -18.05
CA LEU A 979 -18.28 -27.16 -16.63
C LEU A 979 -19.05 -28.14 -15.74
N ALA A 980 -19.99 -28.91 -16.30
CA ALA A 980 -20.75 -29.91 -15.53
C ALA A 980 -19.88 -31.11 -15.12
N SER A 981 -18.84 -31.45 -15.91
CA SER A 981 -17.93 -32.57 -15.64
C SER A 981 -16.66 -32.16 -14.88
N ASP A 982 -16.22 -30.91 -15.00
CA ASP A 982 -14.91 -30.46 -14.51
C ASP A 982 -15.04 -29.35 -13.46
N TYR A 983 -15.43 -29.72 -12.24
CA TYR A 983 -15.50 -28.80 -11.09
C TYR A 983 -14.82 -29.37 -9.83
N LEU A 984 -14.34 -28.47 -8.96
CA LEU A 984 -13.72 -28.79 -7.67
C LEU A 984 -14.41 -28.02 -6.55
N ASN A 985 -14.83 -28.71 -5.49
CA ASN A 985 -15.26 -28.07 -4.25
C ASN A 985 -14.03 -27.75 -3.41
N LEU A 986 -13.75 -26.47 -3.18
CA LEU A 986 -12.63 -26.08 -2.35
C LEU A 986 -13.04 -26.12 -0.86
N PRO A 987 -12.15 -26.57 0.05
CA PRO A 987 -12.40 -26.61 1.49
C PRO A 987 -12.27 -25.21 2.12
N VAL A 988 -13.09 -24.27 1.65
CA VAL A 988 -13.15 -22.86 2.05
C VAL A 988 -14.34 -22.60 2.95
#